data_AF-A0AA88YAE9-F1
#
_entry.id   AF-A0AA88YAE9-F1
#
_cell.length_a   1.000
_cell.length_b   1.000
_cell.length_c   1.000
_cell.angle_alpha   90.00
_cell.angle_beta   90.00
_cell.angle_gamma   90.00
#
_symmetry.space_group_name_H-M   'P 1'
#
loop_
_entity.id
_entity.type
_entity.pdbx_description
1 polymer ?
#
loop_
_entity_poly.entity_id
_entity_poly.type
_entity_poly.pdbx_seq_one_letter_code
_entity_poly.pdbx_strand_id
1 'polypeptide(L)'
;MSEEGFMKLKESGGFELLRCHSSTRTLTQISCKWNADELKKNVNPQANVYIRPIQKNLSTKPIQTPDQTEETSHGIKCMKCGKEFNARLLREHLMNACNEDSTTCTQELEENDMQQQGVENIIFVQDMHQSTDNVVQIFVDDENIQEQSILHGLSSTGPEESSDDLPNLIHTPREQRVVTESTHSSGLPVSSSRIVSTEIEITANVVIKFCQDNIIIDPVEILRKIQLEMVTGRQLEIEDATNFVEGETNFIMVDRLNLLQTAKDEIDSLTNLRPTLEVQFYNEVAVDNGGPRKEFFRLCMQEIKEKYFDNGLRELISDQYIFVGKLFALSIVQNGTIPAFLQAEVIQEMFYSDQSQSSCISNIQIGMDALGLYTVCTYMICKSLPSLVFIFQSKLPALTMKRLTHLLQPKFSEEGSNANSFEKTVYAAFLRYLRNVARRQLEIEDATNFVEGETNFIMVDRLNLLQTAKDEIDSLTNLRPTLEVQFYNEVAVDNGGPRKEFFRLCMQEIKEKYFDNGLRELISDQYIFVGKLFALSIVQNGTIPAFLQAEVIQEMFYSDQSQSSCISNIQIGMDALGLYTVCTYMICKSLPSLVFIFQSKLPALTMKRLTHLLQPKFSEEGSNANSFEKTVYAAFLRYLRNVASGSRNQMSLEKVLQFVTGASEEPVLGFNIHPCIEFNEVETSFLPTANTCIGSLRLPRPSPNTKLLVDEDLFKMYDFAFTSEFYGLT
;
A
#
# COMPACT_ATOMS: atom_id res chain seq x y z
N MET A 1 14.22 -46.44 49.09
CA MET A 1 14.27 -46.41 47.61
C MET A 1 14.08 -44.96 47.18
N SER A 2 14.58 -44.61 46.00
CA SER A 2 14.85 -43.24 45.54
C SER A 2 13.72 -42.22 45.79
N GLU A 3 14.13 -41.05 46.26
CA GLU A 3 13.42 -39.80 45.98
C GLU A 3 13.66 -39.46 44.51
N GLU A 4 12.61 -39.35 43.70
CA GLU A 4 12.70 -38.70 42.40
C GLU A 4 11.37 -38.02 42.09
N GLY A 5 11.36 -36.70 42.20
CA GLY A 5 10.18 -35.87 41.91
C GLY A 5 10.00 -35.66 40.41
N PHE A 6 8.82 -35.17 40.02
CA PHE A 6 8.51 -34.86 38.62
C PHE A 6 9.57 -33.93 37.99
N MET A 7 9.93 -34.25 36.75
CA MET A 7 10.93 -33.55 35.95
C MET A 7 10.59 -32.05 35.83
N LYS A 8 11.57 -31.17 36.08
CA LYS A 8 11.38 -29.73 35.89
C LYS A 8 11.24 -29.41 34.41
N LEU A 9 10.15 -28.74 34.03
CA LEU A 9 10.06 -28.01 32.76
C LEU A 9 11.17 -26.95 32.74
N LYS A 10 12.02 -26.96 31.70
CA LYS A 10 13.13 -25.99 31.59
C LYS A 10 12.62 -24.56 31.49
N GLU A 11 11.56 -24.35 30.69
CA GLU A 11 10.85 -23.08 30.57
C GLU A 11 9.34 -23.36 30.50
N SER A 12 8.54 -22.63 31.27
CA SER A 12 7.08 -22.59 31.08
C SER A 12 6.46 -21.41 31.82
N GLY A 13 5.98 -20.41 31.06
CA GLY A 13 4.79 -19.66 31.44
C GLY A 13 3.57 -20.47 31.00
N GLY A 14 3.22 -21.53 31.75
CA GLY A 14 2.06 -22.36 31.44
C GLY A 14 0.75 -21.56 31.53
N PHE A 15 -0.37 -22.14 31.13
CA PHE A 15 -1.68 -21.49 31.25
C PHE A 15 -2.74 -22.40 31.89
N GLU A 16 -3.80 -21.80 32.42
CA GLU A 16 -4.95 -22.49 32.99
C GLU A 16 -6.22 -22.09 32.25
N LEU A 17 -7.10 -23.07 32.00
CA LEU A 17 -8.44 -22.82 31.47
C LEU A 17 -9.41 -22.54 32.63
N LEU A 18 -10.13 -21.43 32.55
CA LEU A 18 -11.11 -20.94 33.52
C LEU A 18 -12.49 -20.83 32.87
N ARG A 19 -13.56 -21.11 33.61
CA ARG A 19 -14.95 -20.82 33.21
C ARG A 19 -15.54 -19.72 34.09
N CYS A 20 -16.37 -18.85 33.52
CA CYS A 20 -17.13 -17.86 34.27
C CYS A 20 -18.49 -18.42 34.70
N HIS A 21 -18.86 -18.25 35.98
CA HIS A 21 -20.20 -18.57 36.46
C HIS A 21 -21.15 -17.38 36.26
N SER A 22 -22.15 -17.52 35.38
CA SER A 22 -23.00 -16.43 34.88
C SER A 22 -23.70 -15.61 35.97
N SER A 23 -24.08 -16.24 37.08
CA SER A 23 -24.77 -15.59 38.20
C SER A 23 -23.86 -14.86 39.20
N THR A 24 -22.56 -15.14 39.21
CA THR A 24 -21.61 -14.62 40.21
C THR A 24 -20.39 -13.91 39.61
N ARG A 25 -20.26 -13.92 38.27
CA ARG A 25 -19.12 -13.40 37.49
C ARG A 25 -17.75 -13.96 37.94
N THR A 26 -17.74 -15.06 38.70
CA THR A 26 -16.53 -15.63 39.29
C THR A 26 -15.89 -16.63 38.34
N LEU A 27 -14.57 -16.50 38.12
CA LEU A 27 -13.79 -17.44 37.33
C LEU A 27 -13.36 -18.63 38.18
N THR A 28 -13.64 -19.85 37.72
CA THR A 28 -13.22 -21.12 38.36
C THR A 28 -12.46 -21.98 37.38
N GLN A 29 -11.45 -22.71 37.86
CA GLN A 29 -10.60 -23.56 37.02
C GLN A 29 -11.33 -24.79 36.47
N ILE A 30 -11.09 -25.11 35.20
CA ILE A 30 -11.63 -26.29 34.52
C ILE A 30 -10.71 -27.49 34.82
N SER A 31 -11.18 -28.37 35.71
CA SER A 31 -10.43 -29.51 36.25
C SER A 31 -10.59 -30.82 35.48
N CYS A 32 -11.39 -30.86 34.40
CA CYS A 32 -11.44 -32.00 33.49
C CYS A 32 -10.21 -32.04 32.57
N LYS A 33 -10.04 -33.12 31.80
CA LYS A 33 -9.03 -33.19 30.73
C LYS A 33 -9.38 -32.16 29.64
N TRP A 34 -8.37 -31.55 29.03
CA TRP A 34 -8.55 -30.46 28.04
C TRP A 34 -8.62 -30.93 26.58
N ASN A 35 -9.05 -32.18 26.33
CA ASN A 35 -9.41 -32.59 24.96
C ASN A 35 -10.82 -32.07 24.62
N ALA A 36 -11.12 -31.96 23.33
CA ALA A 36 -12.36 -31.32 22.86
C ALA A 36 -13.65 -32.00 23.38
N ASP A 37 -13.65 -33.32 23.54
CA ASP A 37 -14.83 -34.06 24.00
C ASP A 37 -15.06 -33.93 25.50
N GLU A 38 -14.00 -33.97 26.30
CA GLU A 38 -14.07 -33.73 27.75
C GLU A 38 -14.46 -32.29 28.04
N LEU A 39 -13.94 -31.31 27.30
CA LEU A 39 -14.37 -29.91 27.42
C LEU A 39 -15.86 -29.75 27.06
N LYS A 40 -16.32 -30.27 25.91
CA LYS A 40 -17.74 -30.21 25.50
C LYS A 40 -18.71 -30.93 26.44
N LYS A 41 -18.24 -31.90 27.24
CA LYS A 41 -19.06 -32.65 28.22
C LYS A 41 -19.10 -31.97 29.59
N ASN A 42 -17.99 -31.36 30.03
CA ASN A 42 -17.86 -30.78 31.38
C ASN A 42 -18.03 -29.25 31.41
N VAL A 43 -18.04 -28.60 30.25
CA VAL A 43 -18.30 -27.17 30.04
C VAL A 43 -19.45 -27.04 29.05
N ASN A 44 -20.42 -26.17 29.34
CA ASN A 44 -21.57 -25.92 28.45
C ASN A 44 -21.05 -25.51 27.05
N PRO A 45 -21.55 -26.11 25.93
CA PRO A 45 -21.12 -25.77 24.57
C PRO A 45 -21.18 -24.28 24.18
N GLN A 46 -21.96 -23.45 24.88
CA GLN A 46 -22.05 -22.00 24.67
C GLN A 46 -21.29 -21.16 25.72
N ALA A 47 -20.52 -21.77 26.62
CA ALA A 47 -19.82 -21.04 27.68
C ALA A 47 -18.41 -20.58 27.27
N ASN A 48 -18.13 -19.29 27.49
CA ASN A 48 -16.82 -18.70 27.27
C ASN A 48 -15.78 -19.30 28.22
N VAL A 49 -14.69 -19.83 27.65
CA VAL A 49 -13.50 -20.31 28.37
C VAL A 49 -12.42 -19.22 28.30
N TYR A 50 -11.85 -18.89 29.45
CA TYR A 50 -10.83 -17.86 29.62
C TYR A 50 -9.47 -18.51 29.88
N ILE A 51 -8.42 -18.00 29.26
CA ILE A 51 -7.05 -18.51 29.40
C ILE A 51 -6.27 -17.59 30.35
N ARG A 52 -5.74 -18.14 31.45
CA ARG A 52 -4.88 -17.41 32.41
C ARG A 52 -3.43 -17.89 32.31
N PRO A 53 -2.46 -17.03 31.91
CA PRO A 53 -1.05 -17.34 32.06
C PRO A 53 -0.64 -17.47 33.53
N ILE A 54 0.17 -18.49 33.84
CA ILE A 54 0.82 -18.71 35.12
C ILE A 54 2.21 -18.05 35.05
N GLN A 55 2.35 -16.86 35.61
CA GLN A 55 3.64 -16.19 35.76
C GLN A 55 4.11 -16.22 37.23
N LYS A 56 5.42 -16.33 37.45
CA LYS A 56 6.01 -16.33 38.78
C LYS A 56 7.43 -15.74 38.81
N ASN A 57 7.50 -14.44 39.06
CA ASN A 57 8.64 -13.65 39.56
C ASN A 57 10.04 -13.97 38.98
N LEU A 58 10.50 -13.13 38.04
CA LEU A 58 11.93 -13.04 37.69
C LEU A 58 12.77 -12.52 38.88
N SER A 59 14.01 -12.98 38.98
CA SER A 59 14.99 -12.55 39.99
C SER A 59 16.16 -11.83 39.31
N THR A 60 16.50 -10.63 39.78
CA THR A 60 17.45 -9.70 39.15
C THR A 60 18.89 -9.81 39.70
N LYS A 61 19.31 -11.00 40.13
CA LYS A 61 20.67 -11.24 40.65
C LYS A 61 21.47 -12.15 39.69
N PRO A 62 22.69 -11.77 39.28
CA PRO A 62 23.54 -12.63 38.47
C PRO A 62 24.07 -13.80 39.30
N ILE A 63 24.30 -14.94 38.65
CA ILE A 63 24.94 -16.13 39.23
C ILE A 63 26.24 -16.37 38.47
N GLN A 64 27.32 -16.63 39.21
CA GLN A 64 28.65 -16.86 38.67
C GLN A 64 28.81 -18.32 38.22
N THR A 65 29.61 -18.54 37.17
CA THR A 65 30.07 -19.89 36.77
C THR A 65 31.01 -20.48 37.82
N PRO A 66 31.14 -21.81 37.89
CA PRO A 66 32.33 -22.37 37.24
C PRO A 66 32.15 -23.72 36.51
N ASP A 67 33.07 -23.90 35.57
CA ASP A 67 33.69 -25.16 35.12
C ASP A 67 33.00 -26.18 34.20
N GLN A 68 33.88 -27.03 33.66
CA GLN A 68 33.76 -27.80 32.42
C GLN A 68 33.70 -29.30 32.72
N THR A 69 32.81 -30.07 32.07
CA THR A 69 33.11 -31.35 31.38
C THR A 69 31.83 -32.03 30.85
N GLU A 70 31.99 -32.64 29.66
CA GLU A 70 31.32 -33.84 29.12
C GLU A 70 29.77 -34.04 29.14
N GLU A 71 29.25 -34.27 27.92
CA GLU A 71 28.20 -35.22 27.54
C GLU A 71 26.83 -35.26 28.28
N THR A 72 25.89 -34.41 27.82
CA THR A 72 24.44 -34.69 27.92
C THR A 72 23.68 -34.46 26.59
N SER A 73 24.28 -34.86 25.47
CA SER A 73 23.61 -34.80 24.16
C SER A 73 22.41 -35.74 24.12
N HIS A 74 21.21 -35.20 23.97
CA HIS A 74 19.99 -36.00 23.81
C HIS A 74 19.99 -36.68 22.44
N GLY A 75 19.64 -37.96 22.38
CA GLY A 75 19.58 -38.73 21.14
C GLY A 75 18.42 -38.29 20.24
N ILE A 76 18.71 -38.02 18.97
CA ILE A 76 17.71 -37.67 17.95
C ILE A 76 17.42 -38.92 17.12
N LYS A 77 16.13 -39.27 16.97
CA LYS A 77 15.72 -40.43 16.14
C LYS A 77 15.80 -40.12 14.66
N CYS A 78 16.43 -41.00 13.91
CA CYS A 78 16.29 -41.02 12.46
C CYS A 78 14.87 -41.48 12.09
N MET A 79 14.11 -40.62 11.43
CA MET A 79 12.71 -40.91 11.04
C MET A 79 12.56 -42.04 10.00
N LYS A 80 13.63 -42.42 9.30
CA LYS A 80 13.62 -43.55 8.35
C LYS A 80 13.84 -44.92 9.01
N CYS A 81 14.74 -45.02 9.99
CA CYS A 81 15.14 -46.32 10.59
C CYS A 81 14.87 -46.44 12.11
N GLY A 82 14.34 -45.41 12.77
CA GLY A 82 13.96 -45.37 14.18
C GLY A 82 15.11 -45.29 15.20
N LYS A 83 16.37 -45.48 14.77
CA LYS A 83 17.57 -45.51 15.63
C LYS A 83 17.94 -44.09 16.11
N GLU A 84 18.44 -43.98 17.33
CA GLU A 84 18.87 -42.72 17.96
C GLU A 84 20.33 -42.40 17.66
N PHE A 85 20.63 -41.14 17.33
CA PHE A 85 21.98 -40.64 17.03
C PHE A 85 22.24 -39.32 17.76
N ASN A 86 23.51 -39.02 18.08
CA ASN A 86 23.93 -37.67 18.41
C ASN A 86 23.73 -36.74 17.20
N ALA A 87 23.30 -35.49 17.42
CA ALA A 87 23.00 -34.52 16.38
C ALA A 87 24.11 -34.34 15.31
N ARG A 88 25.39 -34.42 15.70
CA ARG A 88 26.52 -34.35 14.74
C ARG A 88 26.58 -35.55 13.80
N LEU A 89 26.22 -36.74 14.27
CA LEU A 89 26.33 -38.01 13.51
C LEU A 89 25.08 -38.32 12.69
N LEU A 90 23.93 -37.72 13.03
CA LEU A 90 22.68 -37.87 12.27
C LEU A 90 22.82 -37.39 10.81
N ARG A 91 23.62 -36.34 10.56
CA ARG A 91 23.87 -35.79 9.22
C ARG A 91 24.58 -36.80 8.31
N GLU A 92 25.61 -37.48 8.80
CA GLU A 92 26.28 -38.57 8.06
C GLU A 92 25.36 -39.79 7.89
N HIS A 93 24.60 -40.18 8.92
CA HIS A 93 23.69 -41.32 8.82
C HIS A 93 22.62 -41.14 7.73
N LEU A 94 22.03 -39.94 7.64
CA LEU A 94 21.03 -39.61 6.63
C LEU A 94 21.60 -39.53 5.21
N MET A 95 22.86 -39.09 5.06
CA MET A 95 23.54 -38.98 3.76
C MET A 95 24.06 -40.34 3.24
N ASN A 96 24.61 -41.19 4.12
CA ASN A 96 25.50 -42.28 3.68
C ASN A 96 24.98 -43.71 3.93
N ALA A 97 23.95 -43.94 4.76
CA ALA A 97 23.73 -45.29 5.34
C ALA A 97 22.27 -45.71 5.64
N CYS A 98 21.24 -45.01 5.16
CA CYS A 98 19.86 -45.28 5.57
C CYS A 98 19.05 -46.14 4.57
N ASN A 99 19.50 -47.38 4.32
CA ASN A 99 18.99 -48.27 3.27
C ASN A 99 18.19 -49.48 3.82
N GLU A 100 17.05 -49.24 4.48
CA GLU A 100 16.07 -50.29 4.83
C GLU A 100 14.66 -49.80 4.47
N ASP A 101 14.18 -50.11 3.25
CA ASP A 101 12.83 -49.77 2.79
C ASP A 101 11.78 -50.73 3.37
N SER A 102 10.76 -50.20 4.04
CA SER A 102 9.63 -50.98 4.54
C SER A 102 8.52 -51.12 3.48
N THR A 103 8.76 -51.94 2.46
CA THR A 103 7.74 -52.31 1.47
C THR A 103 7.41 -53.81 1.47
N THR A 104 6.16 -54.12 1.81
CA THR A 104 5.33 -55.27 1.36
C THR A 104 3.97 -55.11 2.08
N CYS A 105 2.82 -55.35 1.47
CA CYS A 105 2.50 -56.21 0.33
C CYS A 105 1.38 -55.59 -0.54
N THR A 106 1.53 -55.67 -1.85
CA THR A 106 0.47 -55.47 -2.86
C THR A 106 -0.05 -56.83 -3.34
N GLN A 107 -1.36 -56.95 -3.63
CA GLN A 107 -1.84 -57.67 -4.83
C GLN A 107 -3.37 -57.54 -5.08
N GLU A 108 -3.69 -57.31 -6.37
CA GLU A 108 -4.82 -57.85 -7.15
C GLU A 108 -6.31 -57.66 -6.73
N LEU A 109 -6.93 -56.66 -7.39
CA LEU A 109 -8.13 -56.74 -8.25
C LEU A 109 -9.13 -57.91 -8.08
N GLU A 110 -10.42 -57.58 -7.91
CA GLU A 110 -11.50 -58.07 -8.80
C GLU A 110 -12.79 -57.20 -8.67
N GLU A 111 -13.73 -57.34 -9.61
CA GLU A 111 -14.92 -56.48 -9.77
C GLU A 111 -16.20 -57.09 -9.15
N ASN A 112 -17.11 -56.26 -8.59
CA ASN A 112 -18.52 -56.09 -9.04
C ASN A 112 -19.42 -55.33 -8.03
N ASP A 113 -20.54 -54.79 -8.54
CA ASP A 113 -21.48 -53.91 -7.85
C ASP A 113 -22.35 -54.55 -6.74
N MET A 114 -22.73 -53.74 -5.73
CA MET A 114 -24.16 -53.46 -5.48
C MET A 114 -24.45 -52.25 -4.55
N GLN A 115 -24.80 -51.12 -5.20
CA GLN A 115 -25.91 -50.19 -4.88
C GLN A 115 -26.14 -49.59 -3.46
N GLN A 116 -26.21 -48.25 -3.47
CA GLN A 116 -27.14 -47.37 -2.71
C GLN A 116 -27.03 -47.26 -1.18
N GLN A 117 -26.55 -46.10 -0.71
CA GLN A 117 -27.43 -44.99 -0.28
C GLN A 117 -26.66 -43.66 -0.27
N GLY A 118 -27.28 -42.58 -0.76
CA GLY A 118 -26.59 -41.30 -1.01
C GLY A 118 -27.53 -40.18 -1.48
N VAL A 119 -28.45 -39.78 -0.61
CA VAL A 119 -29.39 -38.65 -0.72
C VAL A 119 -29.60 -38.19 0.74
N GLU A 120 -29.73 -36.92 1.12
CA GLU A 120 -30.46 -35.82 0.46
C GLU A 120 -29.81 -34.43 0.61
N ASN A 121 -30.39 -33.47 -0.10
CA ASN A 121 -30.23 -32.03 0.12
C ASN A 121 -30.64 -31.63 1.55
N ILE A 122 -30.31 -30.40 1.96
CA ILE A 122 -31.33 -29.46 2.44
C ILE A 122 -30.83 -28.01 2.31
N ILE A 123 -31.78 -27.09 2.11
CA ILE A 123 -31.62 -25.64 1.91
C ILE A 123 -32.32 -24.95 3.08
N PHE A 124 -32.22 -23.62 3.20
CA PHE A 124 -33.05 -22.75 4.05
C PHE A 124 -32.81 -22.91 5.58
N VAL A 125 -32.58 -21.87 6.40
CA VAL A 125 -32.62 -20.40 6.26
C VAL A 125 -32.31 -19.78 7.65
N GLN A 126 -32.21 -18.45 7.74
CA GLN A 126 -32.83 -17.55 8.75
C GLN A 126 -33.30 -18.15 10.13
N ASP A 127 -33.16 -17.49 11.30
CA ASP A 127 -33.00 -16.05 11.54
C ASP A 127 -32.87 -15.64 13.04
N MET A 128 -32.86 -14.30 13.27
CA MET A 128 -33.53 -13.56 14.36
C MET A 128 -33.08 -13.76 15.84
N HIS A 129 -32.46 -12.68 16.36
CA HIS A 129 -32.87 -11.96 17.59
C HIS A 129 -32.58 -12.60 18.99
N GLN A 130 -32.53 -11.87 20.12
CA GLN A 130 -33.06 -10.52 20.45
C GLN A 130 -32.27 -9.80 21.60
N SER A 131 -32.25 -8.46 21.56
CA SER A 131 -32.28 -7.44 22.66
C SER A 131 -31.90 -7.74 24.13
N THR A 132 -31.23 -6.79 24.82
CA THR A 132 -31.88 -5.72 25.65
C THR A 132 -30.88 -4.83 26.43
N ASP A 133 -30.95 -3.52 26.20
CA ASP A 133 -31.13 -2.38 27.14
C ASP A 133 -30.23 -2.05 28.38
N ASN A 134 -30.16 -0.72 28.61
CA ASN A 134 -30.07 0.04 29.88
C ASN A 134 -28.73 0.28 30.65
N VAL A 135 -28.08 1.40 30.28
CA VAL A 135 -28.02 2.69 31.05
C VAL A 135 -27.87 2.65 32.59
N VAL A 136 -26.84 3.33 33.12
CA VAL A 136 -26.92 4.44 34.12
C VAL A 136 -25.55 5.16 34.26
N GLN A 137 -25.55 6.43 34.67
CA GLN A 137 -24.43 7.40 34.69
C GLN A 137 -23.51 7.28 35.93
N ILE A 138 -22.38 8.03 35.93
CA ILE A 138 -22.08 9.08 36.93
C ILE A 138 -20.97 10.04 36.42
N PHE A 139 -20.95 11.26 36.97
CA PHE A 139 -20.24 12.48 36.53
C PHE A 139 -18.74 12.54 36.89
N VAL A 140 -17.99 13.37 36.15
CA VAL A 140 -16.82 14.12 36.64
C VAL A 140 -16.76 15.48 35.91
N ASP A 141 -16.94 16.58 36.66
CA ASP A 141 -16.45 17.93 36.35
C ASP A 141 -15.08 18.10 37.08
N ASP A 142 -14.19 19.08 36.85
CA ASP A 142 -14.41 20.48 36.49
C ASP A 142 -13.10 21.17 35.97
N GLU A 143 -13.21 22.43 35.52
CA GLU A 143 -12.20 23.52 35.24
C GLU A 143 -10.72 23.19 34.81
N ASN A 144 -10.11 23.72 33.74
CA ASN A 144 -10.06 25.06 33.09
C ASN A 144 -8.95 26.02 33.65
N ILE A 145 -8.09 26.61 32.78
CA ILE A 145 -7.23 27.80 33.02
C ILE A 145 -6.52 28.24 31.70
N GLN A 146 -6.29 29.55 31.53
CA GLN A 146 -5.60 30.19 30.39
C GLN A 146 -4.55 31.25 30.86
N GLU A 147 -3.42 31.36 30.13
CA GLU A 147 -2.66 32.61 29.81
C GLU A 147 -2.06 33.47 30.98
N GLN A 148 -1.09 34.41 30.84
CA GLN A 148 -0.22 34.90 29.73
C GLN A 148 1.02 35.68 30.30
N SER A 149 2.17 35.71 29.58
CA SER A 149 3.25 36.77 29.62
C SER A 149 4.08 36.96 30.94
N ILE A 150 5.19 37.73 31.10
CA ILE A 150 5.83 38.90 30.40
C ILE A 150 7.39 38.88 30.38
N LEU A 151 7.98 39.26 29.22
CA LEU A 151 9.23 40.01 28.87
C LEU A 151 10.33 40.45 29.89
N HIS A 152 11.64 40.28 29.54
CA HIS A 152 12.70 41.34 29.42
C HIS A 152 14.09 40.84 28.89
N GLY A 153 15.02 41.74 28.50
CA GLY A 153 16.37 41.42 27.97
C GLY A 153 17.37 42.62 27.89
N LEU A 154 18.43 42.52 27.03
CA LEU A 154 19.61 43.43 26.78
C LEU A 154 20.88 43.14 27.64
N SER A 155 22.16 43.36 27.22
CA SER A 155 22.79 43.76 25.93
C SER A 155 24.34 43.55 25.86
N SER A 156 24.89 43.32 24.65
CA SER A 156 26.21 43.75 24.06
C SER A 156 27.58 43.64 24.78
N THR A 157 28.62 43.11 24.07
CA THR A 157 29.90 43.79 23.66
C THR A 157 30.90 42.83 22.93
N GLY A 158 31.79 43.36 22.07
CA GLY A 158 33.08 42.75 21.62
C GLY A 158 34.28 43.59 22.10
N PRO A 159 35.54 43.48 21.58
CA PRO A 159 36.00 42.85 20.32
C PRO A 159 37.41 42.13 20.37
N GLU A 160 38.01 41.90 19.18
CA GLU A 160 39.47 41.92 18.80
C GLU A 160 40.52 40.78 19.06
N GLU A 161 41.28 40.51 17.97
CA GLU A 161 42.72 40.18 17.73
C GLU A 161 43.53 38.96 18.29
N SER A 162 44.26 38.31 17.34
CA SER A 162 45.62 37.68 17.46
C SER A 162 45.80 36.44 18.39
N SER A 163 46.90 35.67 18.43
CA SER A 163 47.82 35.02 17.43
C SER A 163 48.56 33.86 18.17
N ASP A 164 49.54 33.05 17.70
CA ASP A 164 50.36 32.94 16.47
C ASP A 164 50.92 31.48 16.32
N ASP A 165 52.13 31.29 15.74
CA ASP A 165 53.08 30.15 15.92
C ASP A 165 52.79 28.79 15.24
N LEU A 166 53.02 28.76 13.91
CA LEU A 166 53.79 27.70 13.24
C LEU A 166 55.29 28.10 13.25
N PRO A 167 56.30 27.20 13.11
CA PRO A 167 56.46 26.25 11.99
C PRO A 167 56.96 24.86 12.48
N ASN A 168 57.71 23.96 11.81
CA ASN A 168 58.47 23.80 10.54
C ASN A 168 58.42 22.25 10.22
N LEU A 169 58.40 21.68 9.01
CA LEU A 169 59.29 21.77 7.82
C LEU A 169 60.74 21.28 8.13
N ILE A 170 61.41 20.40 7.36
CA ILE A 170 61.29 20.09 5.91
C ILE A 170 62.00 18.73 5.53
N HIS A 171 61.69 18.18 4.33
CA HIS A 171 62.41 17.15 3.52
C HIS A 171 62.69 15.69 3.97
N THR A 172 61.87 14.75 3.48
CA THR A 172 62.13 13.76 2.36
C THR A 172 63.56 13.56 1.79
N PRO A 173 63.84 12.48 1.00
CA PRO A 173 63.47 11.04 1.11
C PRO A 173 64.63 10.07 0.72
N ARG A 174 64.46 8.71 0.81
CA ARG A 174 64.84 7.74 -0.26
C ARG A 174 64.62 6.23 0.00
N GLU A 175 63.96 5.59 -0.97
CA GLU A 175 64.27 4.34 -1.70
C GLU A 175 64.97 3.12 -1.02
N GLN A 176 64.22 2.00 -1.04
CA GLN A 176 64.61 0.63 -1.45
C GLN A 176 65.72 -0.17 -0.73
N ARG A 177 65.33 -1.34 -0.20
CA ARG A 177 66.06 -2.61 -0.42
C ARG A 177 65.15 -3.84 -0.30
N VAL A 178 65.43 -4.85 -1.13
CA VAL A 178 64.81 -6.20 -1.17
C VAL A 178 65.95 -7.21 -1.24
N VAL A 179 65.74 -8.46 -0.76
CA VAL A 179 66.30 -9.76 -1.24
C VAL A 179 66.41 -10.80 -0.10
N THR A 180 65.55 -11.83 -0.20
CA THR A 180 65.66 -13.27 0.21
C THR A 180 66.02 -13.63 1.69
N GLU A 181 65.80 -14.86 2.22
CA GLU A 181 65.52 -16.17 1.59
C GLU A 181 64.70 -17.16 2.46
N SER A 182 64.25 -18.25 1.83
CA SER A 182 63.44 -19.43 2.27
C SER A 182 63.68 -20.03 3.69
N THR A 183 62.78 -20.81 4.34
CA THR A 183 62.04 -22.02 3.86
C THR A 183 60.84 -22.42 4.77
N HIS A 184 59.94 -23.29 4.24
CA HIS A 184 58.96 -24.25 4.84
C HIS A 184 58.61 -24.21 6.37
N SER A 185 57.38 -24.46 6.83
CA SER A 185 56.39 -25.47 6.38
C SER A 185 54.96 -25.28 6.95
N SER A 186 53.98 -25.93 6.29
CA SER A 186 52.67 -26.41 6.79
C SER A 186 51.78 -25.51 7.68
N GLY A 187 50.65 -25.07 7.11
CA GLY A 187 49.51 -24.47 7.82
C GLY A 187 48.80 -23.44 6.96
N LEU A 188 47.80 -23.84 6.17
CA LEU A 188 47.05 -22.93 5.29
C LEU A 188 45.90 -22.25 6.08
N PRO A 189 45.92 -20.91 6.25
CA PRO A 189 44.76 -20.16 6.72
C PRO A 189 43.80 -19.91 5.56
N VAL A 190 42.53 -19.63 5.87
CA VAL A 190 41.61 -19.02 4.89
C VAL A 190 42.15 -17.63 4.54
N SER A 191 42.44 -17.38 3.26
CA SER A 191 43.20 -16.20 2.85
C SER A 191 42.35 -14.93 2.92
N SER A 192 42.82 -13.93 3.66
CA SER A 192 42.20 -12.61 3.80
C SER A 192 42.50 -11.70 2.58
N SER A 193 42.29 -12.21 1.37
CA SER A 193 42.66 -11.56 0.11
C SER A 193 41.51 -11.56 -0.90
N ARG A 194 41.37 -10.45 -1.66
CA ARG A 194 40.38 -10.32 -2.74
C ARG A 194 40.62 -11.39 -3.82
N ILE A 195 39.55 -11.99 -4.33
CA ILE A 195 39.58 -13.15 -5.23
C ILE A 195 39.67 -12.67 -6.69
N VAL A 196 40.86 -12.25 -7.11
CA VAL A 196 41.16 -12.05 -8.54
C VAL A 196 41.34 -13.43 -9.20
N SER A 197 40.23 -14.09 -9.51
CA SER A 197 40.22 -15.34 -10.28
C SER A 197 39.87 -15.09 -11.75
N THR A 198 40.51 -15.86 -12.64
CA THR A 198 40.26 -15.79 -14.09
C THR A 198 38.80 -16.09 -14.44
N GLU A 199 38.10 -16.89 -13.63
CA GLU A 199 36.68 -17.20 -13.79
C GLU A 199 35.78 -15.96 -13.56
N ILE A 200 36.10 -15.13 -12.57
CA ILE A 200 35.38 -13.88 -12.29
C ILE A 200 35.64 -12.86 -13.42
N GLU A 201 36.86 -12.79 -13.95
CA GLU A 201 37.14 -11.97 -15.13
C GLU A 201 36.40 -12.46 -16.39
N ILE A 202 36.30 -13.78 -16.60
CA ILE A 202 35.50 -14.36 -17.69
C ILE A 202 34.02 -13.96 -17.52
N THR A 203 33.46 -14.11 -16.32
CA THR A 203 32.09 -13.73 -15.98
C THR A 203 31.83 -12.25 -16.31
N ALA A 204 32.69 -11.33 -15.84
CA ALA A 204 32.56 -9.91 -16.13
C ALA A 204 32.63 -9.60 -17.63
N ASN A 205 33.52 -10.26 -18.38
CA ASN A 205 33.62 -10.07 -19.84
C ASN A 205 32.41 -10.65 -20.60
N VAL A 206 31.81 -11.75 -20.14
CA VAL A 206 30.56 -12.30 -20.71
C VAL A 206 29.41 -11.31 -20.53
N VAL A 207 29.25 -10.73 -19.33
CA VAL A 207 28.20 -9.72 -19.08
C VAL A 207 28.45 -8.45 -19.89
N ILE A 208 29.68 -7.91 -19.92
CA ILE A 208 30.02 -6.71 -20.70
C ILE A 208 29.71 -6.93 -22.18
N LYS A 209 30.16 -8.05 -22.77
CA LYS A 209 29.91 -8.35 -24.17
C LYS A 209 28.41 -8.48 -24.45
N PHE A 210 27.65 -9.19 -23.61
CA PHE A 210 26.21 -9.31 -23.78
C PHE A 210 25.50 -7.94 -23.76
N CYS A 211 25.90 -7.04 -22.86
CA CYS A 211 25.32 -5.70 -22.78
C CYS A 211 25.73 -4.84 -23.99
N GLN A 212 26.95 -4.97 -24.50
CA GLN A 212 27.41 -4.27 -25.72
C GLN A 212 26.68 -4.78 -26.98
N ASP A 213 26.61 -6.10 -27.17
CA ASP A 213 25.97 -6.73 -28.33
C ASP A 213 24.45 -6.43 -28.39
N ASN A 214 23.80 -6.15 -27.25
CA ASN A 214 22.36 -5.85 -27.16
C ASN A 214 22.03 -4.38 -26.81
N ILE A 215 23.04 -3.49 -26.73
CA ILE A 215 22.88 -2.06 -26.39
C ILE A 215 22.18 -1.82 -25.03
N ILE A 216 22.45 -2.67 -24.04
CA ILE A 216 21.87 -2.57 -22.69
C ILE A 216 22.66 -1.55 -21.86
N ILE A 217 21.96 -0.49 -21.45
CA ILE A 217 22.51 0.62 -20.63
C ILE A 217 21.82 0.66 -19.24
N ASP A 218 20.60 0.12 -19.14
CA ASP A 218 19.82 0.13 -17.90
C ASP A 218 20.47 -0.72 -16.79
N PRO A 219 20.67 -0.17 -15.59
CA PRO A 219 21.33 -0.88 -14.50
C PRO A 219 20.57 -2.11 -13.98
N VAL A 220 19.23 -2.15 -14.07
CA VAL A 220 18.42 -3.29 -13.61
C VAL A 220 18.53 -4.45 -14.59
N GLU A 221 18.56 -4.18 -15.90
CA GLU A 221 18.86 -5.19 -16.92
C GLU A 221 20.29 -5.74 -16.80
N ILE A 222 21.27 -4.87 -16.56
CA ILE A 222 22.67 -5.29 -16.31
C ILE A 222 22.73 -6.18 -15.05
N LEU A 223 22.05 -5.80 -13.95
CA LEU A 223 21.98 -6.64 -12.75
C LEU A 223 21.33 -8.00 -13.04
N ARG A 224 20.20 -8.05 -13.75
CA ARG A 224 19.56 -9.31 -14.14
C ARG A 224 20.53 -10.22 -14.90
N LYS A 225 21.37 -9.67 -15.78
CA LYS A 225 22.40 -10.45 -16.47
C LYS A 225 23.51 -10.93 -15.53
N ILE A 226 23.95 -10.12 -14.56
CA ILE A 226 24.88 -10.55 -13.50
C ILE A 226 24.29 -11.71 -12.68
N GLN A 227 23.03 -11.60 -12.25
CA GLN A 227 22.32 -12.64 -11.50
C GLN A 227 22.29 -13.97 -12.27
N LEU A 228 22.05 -13.92 -13.58
CA LEU A 228 21.94 -15.08 -14.47
C LEU A 228 23.28 -15.80 -14.69
N GLU A 229 24.42 -15.12 -14.55
CA GLU A 229 25.76 -15.74 -14.63
C GLU A 229 26.33 -16.14 -13.25
N MET A 230 25.88 -15.49 -12.17
CA MET A 230 26.45 -15.68 -10.82
C MET A 230 25.66 -16.62 -9.90
N VAL A 231 24.34 -16.77 -10.09
CA VAL A 231 23.50 -17.65 -9.25
C VAL A 231 23.37 -19.03 -9.88
N THR A 232 23.44 -20.06 -9.04
CA THR A 232 23.35 -21.47 -9.46
C THR A 232 22.26 -22.22 -8.71
N GLY A 233 21.88 -23.40 -9.20
CA GLY A 233 20.87 -24.25 -8.54
C GLY A 233 19.43 -23.81 -8.83
N ARG A 234 18.56 -23.87 -7.82
CA ARG A 234 17.12 -23.56 -7.96
C ARG A 234 16.89 -22.11 -8.40
N GLN A 235 15.91 -21.87 -9.28
CA GLN A 235 15.62 -20.53 -9.81
C GLN A 235 15.14 -19.57 -8.70
N LEU A 236 15.44 -18.27 -8.88
CA LEU A 236 15.15 -17.23 -7.87
C LEU A 236 13.66 -16.89 -7.75
N GLU A 237 12.92 -17.00 -8.85
CA GLU A 237 11.49 -16.71 -8.96
C GLU A 237 10.75 -17.96 -9.47
N ILE A 238 9.45 -18.03 -9.22
CA ILE A 238 8.55 -19.05 -9.75
C ILE A 238 7.39 -18.39 -10.50
N GLU A 239 7.00 -18.93 -11.65
CA GLU A 239 5.85 -18.43 -12.43
C GLU A 239 4.51 -18.96 -11.92
N ASP A 240 4.52 -20.14 -11.28
CA ASP A 240 3.34 -20.84 -10.78
C ASP A 240 3.69 -21.57 -9.47
N ALA A 241 2.86 -21.40 -8.44
CA ALA A 241 3.04 -22.02 -7.12
C ALA A 241 2.69 -23.52 -7.08
N THR A 242 2.06 -24.06 -8.13
CA THR A 242 1.75 -25.49 -8.26
C THR A 242 2.88 -26.30 -8.89
N ASN A 243 3.82 -25.65 -9.58
CA ASN A 243 4.96 -26.30 -10.22
C ASN A 243 6.18 -26.32 -9.29
N PHE A 244 6.67 -27.52 -8.96
CA PHE A 244 7.87 -27.70 -8.15
C PHE A 244 9.12 -27.48 -9.00
N VAL A 245 9.92 -26.46 -8.68
CA VAL A 245 11.16 -26.15 -9.39
C VAL A 245 12.33 -26.84 -8.70
N GLU A 246 12.81 -27.94 -9.29
CA GLU A 246 13.99 -28.67 -8.81
C GLU A 246 15.28 -27.86 -8.99
N GLY A 247 16.24 -28.06 -8.09
CA GLY A 247 17.58 -27.48 -8.17
C GLY A 247 18.30 -27.52 -6.82
N GLU A 248 19.64 -27.49 -6.85
CA GLU A 248 20.46 -27.41 -5.64
C GLU A 248 20.22 -26.09 -4.88
N THR A 249 20.23 -26.13 -3.55
CA THR A 249 20.08 -24.96 -2.68
C THR A 249 21.06 -24.98 -1.51
N ASN A 250 21.42 -23.77 -1.06
CA ASN A 250 22.09 -23.55 0.21
C ASN A 250 21.02 -23.37 1.30
N PHE A 251 20.59 -24.48 1.92
CA PHE A 251 19.68 -24.42 3.06
C PHE A 251 20.34 -23.74 4.26
N ILE A 252 19.70 -22.70 4.81
CA ILE A 252 20.10 -22.03 6.05
C ILE A 252 18.91 -21.86 7.01
N MET A 253 19.17 -21.93 8.31
CA MET A 253 18.14 -21.86 9.34
C MET A 253 18.43 -20.79 10.40
N VAL A 254 17.53 -19.82 10.57
CA VAL A 254 17.81 -18.55 11.24
C VAL A 254 16.77 -18.13 12.27
N ASP A 255 17.21 -17.38 13.29
CA ASP A 255 16.36 -16.86 14.37
C ASP A 255 15.96 -15.41 14.12
N ARG A 256 14.67 -15.07 14.18
CA ARG A 256 14.20 -13.67 14.13
C ARG A 256 14.65 -12.84 15.34
N LEU A 257 14.95 -13.47 16.47
CA LEU A 257 15.42 -12.81 17.70
C LEU A 257 16.95 -12.61 17.76
N ASN A 258 17.69 -13.28 16.88
CA ASN A 258 19.16 -13.27 16.86
C ASN A 258 19.69 -13.37 15.41
N LEU A 259 19.13 -12.52 14.53
CA LEU A 259 19.18 -12.73 13.08
C LEU A 259 20.59 -12.62 12.52
N LEU A 260 21.28 -11.49 12.68
CA LEU A 260 22.63 -11.35 12.11
C LEU A 260 23.66 -12.33 12.70
N GLN A 261 23.46 -12.85 13.91
CA GLN A 261 24.36 -13.86 14.48
C GLN A 261 24.08 -15.25 13.89
N THR A 262 22.82 -15.71 13.91
CA THR A 262 22.47 -17.02 13.30
C THR A 262 22.74 -17.04 11.80
N ALA A 263 22.44 -15.94 11.10
CA ALA A 263 22.81 -15.75 9.70
C ALA A 263 24.33 -15.83 9.47
N LYS A 264 25.15 -15.31 10.41
CA LYS A 264 26.62 -15.40 10.33
C LYS A 264 27.10 -16.82 10.52
N ASP A 265 26.61 -17.51 11.54
CA ASP A 265 27.03 -18.87 11.87
C ASP A 265 26.66 -19.87 10.74
N GLU A 266 25.49 -19.70 10.13
CA GLU A 266 25.08 -20.48 8.96
C GLU A 266 25.89 -20.11 7.70
N ILE A 267 25.99 -18.84 7.32
CA ILE A 267 26.66 -18.40 6.08
C ILE A 267 28.19 -18.61 6.11
N ASP A 268 28.83 -18.51 7.27
CA ASP A 268 30.25 -18.85 7.41
C ASP A 268 30.51 -20.36 7.39
N SER A 269 29.48 -21.21 7.50
CA SER A 269 29.59 -22.66 7.31
C SER A 269 29.50 -23.12 5.84
N LEU A 270 29.01 -22.25 4.94
CA LEU A 270 28.83 -22.55 3.52
C LEU A 270 30.16 -22.45 2.74
N THR A 271 30.47 -23.48 1.94
CA THR A 271 31.70 -23.53 1.13
C THR A 271 31.57 -22.85 -0.23
N ASN A 272 30.35 -22.70 -0.75
CA ASN A 272 30.04 -22.02 -2.00
C ASN A 272 28.78 -21.16 -1.78
N LEU A 273 28.84 -19.87 -2.12
CA LEU A 273 27.77 -18.90 -1.91
C LEU A 273 26.94 -18.59 -3.17
N ARG A 274 27.24 -19.24 -4.30
CA ARG A 274 26.46 -19.08 -5.56
C ARG A 274 25.14 -19.86 -5.61
N PRO A 275 24.98 -21.05 -4.99
CA PRO A 275 23.69 -21.73 -4.94
C PRO A 275 22.64 -20.87 -4.24
N THR A 276 21.44 -20.81 -4.82
CA THR A 276 20.28 -20.11 -4.25
C THR A 276 20.06 -20.52 -2.79
N LEU A 277 19.99 -19.53 -1.90
CA LEU A 277 19.65 -19.75 -0.50
C LEU A 277 18.21 -20.28 -0.39
N GLU A 278 18.02 -21.18 0.55
CA GLU A 278 16.72 -21.67 0.99
C GLU A 278 16.60 -21.42 2.49
N VAL A 279 15.74 -20.48 2.88
CA VAL A 279 15.76 -19.90 4.22
C VAL A 279 14.57 -20.37 5.05
N GLN A 280 14.87 -21.00 6.18
CA GLN A 280 13.89 -21.45 7.17
C GLN A 280 14.04 -20.64 8.47
N PHE A 281 13.00 -19.92 8.89
CA PHE A 281 12.99 -19.28 10.22
C PHE A 281 12.64 -20.30 11.31
N TYR A 282 13.26 -20.20 12.50
CA TYR A 282 12.98 -21.12 13.62
C TYR A 282 11.50 -21.13 14.02
N ASN A 283 10.93 -22.33 14.14
CA ASN A 283 9.54 -22.61 14.51
C ASN A 283 8.45 -22.15 13.51
N GLU A 284 8.81 -21.67 12.32
CA GLU A 284 7.86 -21.28 11.28
C GLU A 284 7.64 -22.42 10.26
N VAL A 285 6.46 -22.46 9.65
CA VAL A 285 6.10 -23.47 8.63
C VAL A 285 5.91 -22.76 7.29
N ALA A 286 7.02 -22.53 6.58
CA ALA A 286 7.05 -21.82 5.31
C ALA A 286 8.04 -22.48 4.35
N VAL A 287 7.56 -22.92 3.18
CA VAL A 287 8.43 -23.43 2.11
C VAL A 287 9.01 -22.25 1.33
N ASP A 288 10.34 -22.15 1.27
CA ASP A 288 10.99 -21.00 0.65
C ASP A 288 11.06 -21.07 -0.87
N ASN A 289 9.96 -20.67 -1.52
CA ASN A 289 9.91 -20.34 -2.94
C ASN A 289 10.36 -18.89 -3.22
N GLY A 290 11.29 -18.37 -2.42
CA GLY A 290 11.83 -17.01 -2.50
C GLY A 290 11.16 -15.99 -1.57
N GLY A 291 10.05 -16.35 -0.90
CA GLY A 291 9.37 -15.49 0.06
C GLY A 291 10.20 -15.28 1.34
N PRO A 292 10.43 -16.34 2.14
CA PRO A 292 11.39 -16.34 3.24
C PRO A 292 12.77 -15.78 2.87
N ARG A 293 13.34 -16.12 1.70
CA ARG A 293 14.62 -15.54 1.23
C ARG A 293 14.58 -14.01 1.12
N LYS A 294 13.52 -13.45 0.51
CA LYS A 294 13.34 -12.00 0.37
C LYS A 294 13.11 -11.31 1.70
N GLU A 295 12.35 -11.93 2.62
CA GLU A 295 12.17 -11.39 3.96
C GLU A 295 13.48 -11.43 4.77
N PHE A 296 14.23 -12.53 4.72
CA PHE A 296 15.53 -12.66 5.35
C PHE A 296 16.47 -11.53 4.93
N PHE A 297 16.63 -11.29 3.63
CA PHE A 297 17.45 -10.18 3.15
C PHE A 297 16.90 -8.81 3.59
N ARG A 298 15.58 -8.60 3.57
CA ARG A 298 14.94 -7.36 4.05
C ARG A 298 15.28 -7.08 5.53
N LEU A 299 15.14 -8.08 6.40
CA LEU A 299 15.43 -7.97 7.83
C LEU A 299 16.93 -7.77 8.08
N CYS A 300 17.79 -8.55 7.43
CA CYS A 300 19.25 -8.39 7.51
C CYS A 300 19.70 -6.99 7.07
N MET A 301 19.16 -6.44 5.98
CA MET A 301 19.48 -5.06 5.56
C MET A 301 19.03 -4.01 6.57
N GLN A 302 17.90 -4.23 7.26
CA GLN A 302 17.44 -3.33 8.32
C GLN A 302 18.37 -3.39 9.54
N GLU A 303 18.63 -4.57 10.10
CA GLU A 303 19.53 -4.71 11.27
C GLU A 303 20.95 -4.23 10.93
N ILE A 304 21.44 -4.47 9.71
CA ILE A 304 22.73 -3.95 9.26
C ILE A 304 22.75 -2.42 9.26
N LYS A 305 21.73 -1.76 8.71
CA LYS A 305 21.63 -0.30 8.67
C LYS A 305 21.67 0.29 10.08
N GLU A 306 20.80 -0.19 10.96
CA GLU A 306 20.67 0.29 12.34
C GLU A 306 21.96 0.08 13.15
N LYS A 307 22.61 -1.08 12.98
CA LYS A 307 23.81 -1.46 13.72
C LYS A 307 25.09 -0.81 13.16
N TYR A 308 25.31 -0.82 11.85
CA TYR A 308 26.61 -0.51 11.22
C TYR A 308 26.68 0.79 10.40
N PHE A 309 25.56 1.50 10.18
CA PHE A 309 25.54 2.70 9.31
C PHE A 309 24.82 3.92 9.91
N ASP A 310 23.73 3.75 10.67
CA ASP A 310 22.94 4.88 11.22
C ASP A 310 23.70 5.76 12.23
N ASN A 311 24.84 5.29 12.72
CA ASN A 311 25.73 6.02 13.64
C ASN A 311 27.13 6.26 13.02
N GLY A 312 27.23 6.20 11.68
CA GLY A 312 28.50 6.18 10.95
C GLY A 312 29.20 4.81 10.98
N LEU A 313 30.32 4.72 10.28
CA LEU A 313 31.13 3.49 10.19
C LEU A 313 31.88 3.24 11.52
N ARG A 314 31.87 1.99 11.99
CA ARG A 314 32.38 1.60 13.30
C ARG A 314 33.74 0.91 13.18
N GLU A 315 34.79 1.68 12.93
CA GLU A 315 36.17 1.18 12.72
C GLU A 315 36.70 0.23 13.81
N LEU A 316 36.23 0.36 15.06
CA LEU A 316 36.62 -0.54 16.17
C LEU A 316 36.03 -1.97 16.09
N ILE A 317 35.09 -2.21 15.17
CA ILE A 317 34.52 -3.54 14.85
C ILE A 317 34.50 -3.79 13.34
N SER A 318 35.50 -3.26 12.63
CA SER A 318 35.58 -3.33 11.17
C SER A 318 35.67 -4.76 10.63
N ASP A 319 36.15 -5.71 11.42
CA ASP A 319 36.17 -7.15 11.12
C ASP A 319 34.78 -7.70 10.76
N GLN A 320 33.74 -7.20 11.43
CA GLN A 320 32.36 -7.62 11.21
C GLN A 320 31.82 -7.19 9.85
N TYR A 321 32.41 -6.18 9.21
CA TYR A 321 31.99 -5.71 7.90
C TYR A 321 32.32 -6.69 6.76
N ILE A 322 33.18 -7.69 6.99
CA ILE A 322 33.35 -8.82 6.05
C ILE A 322 32.04 -9.61 5.93
N PHE A 323 31.34 -9.83 7.04
CA PHE A 323 30.03 -10.50 7.01
C PHE A 323 28.94 -9.60 6.41
N VAL A 324 28.98 -8.29 6.69
CA VAL A 324 28.10 -7.30 6.03
C VAL A 324 28.28 -7.34 4.50
N GLY A 325 29.52 -7.39 4.01
CA GLY A 325 29.81 -7.52 2.58
C GLY A 325 29.28 -8.81 1.96
N LYS A 326 29.40 -9.96 2.66
CA LYS A 326 28.78 -11.23 2.20
C LYS A 326 27.27 -11.08 2.03
N LEU A 327 26.58 -10.51 3.03
CA LEU A 327 25.12 -10.30 2.98
C LEU A 327 24.71 -9.28 1.91
N PHE A 328 25.50 -8.23 1.65
CA PHE A 328 25.28 -7.32 0.53
C PHE A 328 25.33 -8.07 -0.80
N ALA A 329 26.37 -8.87 -1.04
CA ALA A 329 26.51 -9.60 -2.30
C ALA A 329 25.42 -10.66 -2.49
N LEU A 330 25.14 -11.47 -1.47
CA LEU A 330 24.04 -12.46 -1.48
C LEU A 330 22.69 -11.78 -1.78
N SER A 331 22.37 -10.68 -1.10
CA SER A 331 21.12 -9.95 -1.31
C SER A 331 21.00 -9.39 -2.73
N ILE A 332 22.07 -8.79 -3.27
CA ILE A 332 22.07 -8.22 -4.62
C ILE A 332 21.91 -9.30 -5.70
N VAL A 333 22.61 -10.45 -5.58
CA VAL A 333 22.53 -11.48 -6.62
C VAL A 333 21.29 -12.38 -6.49
N GLN A 334 20.75 -12.61 -5.30
CA GLN A 334 19.62 -13.55 -5.09
C GLN A 334 18.24 -12.86 -4.97
N ASN A 335 18.12 -11.69 -5.60
CA ASN A 335 16.90 -10.86 -5.68
C ASN A 335 16.32 -10.44 -4.30
N GLY A 336 17.21 -10.08 -3.37
CA GLY A 336 16.91 -9.50 -2.08
C GLY A 336 16.86 -7.97 -2.07
N THR A 337 16.86 -7.37 -0.88
CA THR A 337 16.87 -5.90 -0.71
C THR A 337 18.27 -5.33 -0.94
N ILE A 338 18.41 -4.42 -1.91
CA ILE A 338 19.67 -3.72 -2.21
C ILE A 338 19.94 -2.68 -1.09
N PRO A 339 21.20 -2.49 -0.63
CA PRO A 339 21.54 -1.56 0.45
C PRO A 339 21.50 -0.07 0.03
N ALA A 340 20.33 0.43 -0.38
CA ALA A 340 20.10 1.82 -0.81
C ALA A 340 20.16 2.87 0.33
N PHE A 341 20.63 2.47 1.52
CA PHE A 341 20.95 3.36 2.65
C PHE A 341 22.43 3.80 2.63
N LEU A 342 23.26 3.24 1.75
CA LEU A 342 24.66 3.66 1.62
C LEU A 342 24.75 5.11 1.15
N GLN A 343 25.61 5.89 1.82
CA GLN A 343 25.86 7.29 1.46
C GLN A 343 26.75 7.37 0.20
N ALA A 344 26.68 8.49 -0.52
CA ALA A 344 27.36 8.63 -1.81
C ALA A 344 28.89 8.49 -1.66
N GLU A 345 29.41 8.98 -0.55
CA GLU A 345 30.81 8.94 -0.11
C GLU A 345 31.27 7.49 0.08
N VAL A 346 30.45 6.66 0.74
CA VAL A 346 30.72 5.23 0.94
C VAL A 346 30.70 4.48 -0.39
N ILE A 347 29.77 4.80 -1.28
CA ILE A 347 29.70 4.20 -2.63
C ILE A 347 30.91 4.61 -3.49
N GLN A 348 31.38 5.86 -3.36
CA GLN A 348 32.57 6.35 -4.05
C GLN A 348 33.85 5.65 -3.56
N GLU A 349 34.06 5.55 -2.24
CA GLU A 349 35.21 4.83 -1.68
C GLU A 349 35.13 3.31 -1.97
N MET A 350 33.92 2.74 -2.01
CA MET A 350 33.72 1.33 -2.37
C MET A 350 34.16 1.01 -3.81
N PHE A 351 33.85 1.83 -4.82
CA PHE A 351 34.04 1.45 -6.24
C PHE A 351 35.09 2.24 -7.02
N TYR A 352 35.50 3.43 -6.57
CA TYR A 352 36.37 4.33 -7.34
C TYR A 352 37.70 4.68 -6.65
N SER A 353 37.99 4.11 -5.47
CA SER A 353 39.23 4.36 -4.73
C SER A 353 40.18 3.15 -4.77
N ASP A 354 41.36 3.32 -5.36
CA ASP A 354 42.41 2.27 -5.44
C ASP A 354 42.82 1.74 -4.06
N GLN A 355 42.75 2.60 -3.04
CA GLN A 355 42.96 2.28 -1.63
C GLN A 355 41.87 2.94 -0.79
N SER A 356 41.06 2.12 -0.12
CA SER A 356 40.11 2.57 0.91
C SER A 356 40.87 2.97 2.18
N GLN A 357 40.43 4.07 2.81
CA GLN A 357 40.98 4.56 4.08
C GLN A 357 40.21 3.99 5.29
N SER A 358 38.92 3.67 5.11
CA SER A 358 38.11 2.96 6.11
C SER A 358 38.44 1.47 6.13
N SER A 359 38.78 0.93 7.29
CA SER A 359 38.93 -0.52 7.45
C SER A 359 37.57 -1.23 7.35
N CYS A 360 36.47 -0.54 7.68
CA CYS A 360 35.12 -1.05 7.43
C CYS A 360 34.85 -1.24 5.93
N ILE A 361 35.11 -0.23 5.09
CA ILE A 361 34.84 -0.31 3.64
C ILE A 361 35.73 -1.34 2.95
N SER A 362 37.02 -1.39 3.29
CA SER A 362 37.92 -2.45 2.83
C SER A 362 37.37 -3.86 3.14
N ASN A 363 36.80 -4.05 4.33
CA ASN A 363 36.18 -5.31 4.72
C ASN A 363 34.81 -5.57 4.04
N ILE A 364 33.99 -4.55 3.75
CA ILE A 364 32.80 -4.71 2.88
C ILE A 364 33.23 -5.25 1.51
N GLN A 365 34.26 -4.66 0.89
CA GLN A 365 34.77 -5.08 -0.42
C GLN A 365 35.21 -6.56 -0.38
N ILE A 366 36.01 -6.96 0.62
CA ILE A 366 36.43 -8.36 0.82
C ILE A 366 35.23 -9.29 1.00
N GLY A 367 34.24 -8.88 1.79
CA GLY A 367 33.01 -9.66 2.01
C GLY A 367 32.18 -9.85 0.73
N MET A 368 32.00 -8.80 -0.06
CA MET A 368 31.28 -8.86 -1.34
C MET A 368 32.04 -9.71 -2.38
N ASP A 369 33.36 -9.73 -2.31
CA ASP A 369 34.23 -10.51 -3.19
C ASP A 369 34.26 -12.01 -2.86
N ALA A 370 33.68 -12.45 -1.74
CA ALA A 370 33.46 -13.87 -1.43
C ALA A 370 32.52 -14.57 -2.42
N LEU A 371 31.72 -13.81 -3.19
CA LEU A 371 30.96 -14.30 -4.35
C LEU A 371 31.63 -13.89 -5.68
N GLY A 372 32.65 -13.03 -5.64
CA GLY A 372 33.23 -12.32 -6.77
C GLY A 372 32.47 -11.05 -7.20
N LEU A 373 31.37 -10.68 -6.54
CA LEU A 373 30.50 -9.59 -6.99
C LEU A 373 31.25 -8.24 -6.98
N TYR A 374 32.09 -8.01 -5.97
CA TYR A 374 32.90 -6.79 -5.92
C TYR A 374 33.79 -6.65 -7.16
N THR A 375 34.57 -7.67 -7.49
CA THR A 375 35.44 -7.67 -8.67
C THR A 375 34.64 -7.59 -9.97
N VAL A 376 33.48 -8.26 -10.10
CA VAL A 376 32.59 -8.11 -11.27
C VAL A 376 32.14 -6.65 -11.44
N CYS A 377 31.56 -6.05 -10.39
CA CYS A 377 31.08 -4.68 -10.43
C CYS A 377 32.20 -3.69 -10.78
N THR A 378 33.32 -3.71 -10.04
CA THR A 378 34.42 -2.76 -10.25
C THR A 378 35.04 -2.92 -11.65
N TYR A 379 35.18 -4.15 -12.17
CA TYR A 379 35.64 -4.36 -13.55
C TYR A 379 34.67 -3.74 -14.57
N MET A 380 33.36 -3.96 -14.41
CA MET A 380 32.33 -3.44 -15.32
C MET A 380 32.24 -1.91 -15.30
N ILE A 381 32.23 -1.32 -14.11
CA ILE A 381 32.16 0.13 -13.87
C ILE A 381 33.36 0.85 -14.52
N CYS A 382 34.57 0.35 -14.30
CA CYS A 382 35.80 0.96 -14.81
C CYS A 382 36.05 0.71 -16.31
N LYS A 383 35.40 -0.29 -16.92
CA LYS A 383 35.61 -0.67 -18.34
C LYS A 383 34.60 -0.08 -19.30
N SER A 384 33.30 -0.14 -19.00
CA SER A 384 32.25 0.12 -20.01
C SER A 384 30.86 0.46 -19.47
N LEU A 385 30.54 0.11 -18.22
CA LEU A 385 29.17 0.19 -17.68
C LEU A 385 29.12 1.01 -16.37
N PRO A 386 29.47 2.30 -16.38
CA PRO A 386 29.44 3.15 -15.20
C PRO A 386 28.02 3.35 -14.64
N SER A 387 26.97 3.12 -15.44
CA SER A 387 25.57 3.17 -14.98
C SER A 387 25.26 2.15 -13.87
N LEU A 388 26.04 1.07 -13.75
CA LEU A 388 25.87 0.03 -12.74
C LEU A 388 25.92 0.58 -11.29
N VAL A 389 26.64 1.68 -11.04
CA VAL A 389 26.69 2.31 -9.70
C VAL A 389 25.34 2.89 -9.27
N PHE A 390 24.49 3.30 -10.22
CA PHE A 390 23.19 3.89 -9.89
C PHE A 390 22.23 2.93 -9.17
N ILE A 391 22.48 1.60 -9.22
CA ILE A 391 21.80 0.61 -8.38
C ILE A 391 21.90 0.99 -6.91
N PHE A 392 23.13 1.23 -6.42
CA PHE A 392 23.42 1.52 -5.02
C PHE A 392 22.91 2.90 -4.59
N GLN A 393 22.74 3.82 -5.55
CA GLN A 393 22.24 5.17 -5.33
C GLN A 393 20.72 5.32 -5.52
N SER A 394 20.02 4.24 -5.92
CA SER A 394 18.60 4.28 -6.31
C SER A 394 17.65 4.45 -5.12
N LYS A 395 17.44 5.69 -4.69
CA LYS A 395 16.33 6.06 -3.81
C LYS A 395 15.01 5.91 -4.57
N LEU A 396 14.45 4.69 -4.55
CA LEU A 396 13.13 4.41 -5.09
C LEU A 396 12.10 5.39 -4.49
N PRO A 397 11.24 6.02 -5.31
CA PRO A 397 10.23 6.93 -4.79
C PRO A 397 9.24 6.19 -3.91
N ALA A 398 8.76 6.86 -2.85
CA ALA A 398 7.86 6.27 -1.86
C ALA A 398 6.66 5.58 -2.53
N LEU A 399 6.31 4.39 -2.03
CA LEU A 399 5.30 3.53 -2.66
C LEU A 399 3.89 4.12 -2.45
N THR A 400 3.41 4.87 -3.43
CA THR A 400 2.09 5.50 -3.39
C THR A 400 0.96 4.47 -3.56
N MET A 401 -0.22 4.78 -3.02
CA MET A 401 -1.47 4.04 -3.27
C MET A 401 -1.67 3.65 -4.74
N LYS A 402 -1.50 4.61 -5.66
CA LYS A 402 -1.66 4.40 -7.11
C LYS A 402 -0.61 3.42 -7.68
N ARG A 403 0.63 3.45 -7.17
CA ARG A 403 1.67 2.51 -7.60
C ARG A 403 1.46 1.12 -6.99
N LEU A 404 1.03 1.02 -5.74
CA LEU A 404 0.73 -0.24 -5.07
C LEU A 404 -0.45 -0.98 -5.72
N THR A 405 -1.55 -0.28 -5.99
CA THR A 405 -2.72 -0.86 -6.68
C THR A 405 -2.45 -1.26 -8.13
N HIS A 406 -1.56 -0.54 -8.83
CA HIS A 406 -1.12 -0.92 -10.18
C HIS A 406 -0.19 -2.15 -10.20
N LEU A 407 0.60 -2.37 -9.13
CA LEU A 407 1.41 -3.58 -8.95
C LEU A 407 0.57 -4.78 -8.48
N LEU A 408 -0.42 -4.54 -7.61
CA LEU A 408 -1.34 -5.55 -7.09
C LEU A 408 -2.64 -5.59 -7.92
N GLN A 409 -2.51 -5.98 -9.19
CA GLN A 409 -3.66 -6.09 -10.10
C GLN A 409 -4.61 -7.21 -9.64
N PRO A 410 -5.87 -6.90 -9.25
CA PRO A 410 -6.81 -7.91 -8.80
C PRO A 410 -7.28 -8.76 -9.99
N LYS A 411 -7.39 -10.07 -9.77
CA LYS A 411 -8.08 -11.00 -10.69
C LYS A 411 -9.44 -11.32 -10.09
N PHE A 412 -10.50 -10.79 -10.68
CA PHE A 412 -11.88 -11.08 -10.30
C PHE A 412 -12.45 -12.26 -11.08
N SER A 413 -13.39 -12.97 -10.48
CA SER A 413 -14.30 -13.92 -11.12
C SER A 413 -15.18 -13.23 -12.18
N GLU A 414 -15.84 -14.03 -13.02
CA GLU A 414 -16.68 -13.58 -14.13
C GLU A 414 -17.71 -12.50 -13.71
N GLU A 415 -17.85 -11.45 -14.50
CA GLU A 415 -18.67 -10.29 -14.15
C GLU A 415 -20.16 -10.63 -14.08
N GLY A 416 -20.84 -10.14 -13.04
CA GLY A 416 -22.22 -10.52 -12.72
C GLY A 416 -22.35 -11.83 -11.91
N SER A 417 -21.26 -12.57 -11.67
CA SER A 417 -21.29 -13.70 -10.74
C SER A 417 -21.35 -13.25 -9.28
N ASN A 418 -21.94 -14.08 -8.41
CA ASN A 418 -21.94 -13.84 -6.96
C ASN A 418 -20.51 -13.74 -6.39
N ALA A 419 -19.56 -14.50 -6.96
CA ALA A 419 -18.15 -14.44 -6.57
C ALA A 419 -17.54 -13.07 -6.85
N ASN A 420 -17.73 -12.53 -8.07
CA ASN A 420 -17.29 -11.17 -8.44
C ASN A 420 -17.84 -10.10 -7.49
N SER A 421 -19.09 -10.23 -7.04
CA SER A 421 -19.69 -9.33 -6.05
C SER A 421 -18.97 -9.39 -4.69
N PHE A 422 -18.79 -10.59 -4.11
CA PHE A 422 -18.09 -10.75 -2.82
C PHE A 422 -16.61 -10.32 -2.90
N GLU A 423 -15.94 -10.61 -4.01
CA GLU A 423 -14.55 -10.20 -4.26
C GLU A 423 -14.42 -8.67 -4.39
N LYS A 424 -15.36 -8.00 -5.09
CA LYS A 424 -15.44 -6.53 -5.14
C LYS A 424 -15.57 -5.92 -3.73
N THR A 425 -16.41 -6.51 -2.86
CA THR A 425 -16.54 -6.09 -1.45
C THR A 425 -15.24 -6.27 -0.66
N VAL A 426 -14.56 -7.41 -0.81
CA VAL A 426 -13.26 -7.67 -0.15
C VAL A 426 -12.18 -6.70 -0.65
N TYR A 427 -12.16 -6.41 -1.96
CA TYR A 427 -11.21 -5.46 -2.55
C TYR A 427 -11.46 -4.02 -2.10
N ALA A 428 -12.73 -3.58 -1.99
CA ALA A 428 -13.07 -2.28 -1.42
C ALA A 428 -12.60 -2.15 0.05
N ALA A 429 -12.80 -3.20 0.86
CA ALA A 429 -12.29 -3.24 2.24
C ALA A 429 -10.75 -3.18 2.31
N PHE A 430 -10.06 -3.83 1.37
CA PHE A 430 -8.60 -3.75 1.22
C PHE A 430 -8.12 -2.35 0.81
N LEU A 431 -8.77 -1.69 -0.15
CA LEU A 431 -8.46 -0.31 -0.53
C LEU A 431 -8.66 0.66 0.64
N ARG A 432 -9.73 0.50 1.43
CA ARG A 432 -9.97 1.28 2.65
C ARG A 432 -8.87 1.06 3.70
N TYR A 433 -8.44 -0.19 3.94
CA TYR A 433 -7.29 -0.50 4.79
C TYR A 433 -6.00 0.18 4.30
N LEU A 434 -5.70 0.06 3.01
CA LEU A 434 -4.50 0.67 2.41
C LEU A 434 -4.49 2.21 2.57
N ARG A 435 -5.63 2.88 2.38
CA ARG A 435 -5.78 4.33 2.62
C ARG A 435 -5.44 4.70 4.07
N ASN A 436 -5.95 3.95 5.05
CA ASN A 436 -5.70 4.17 6.47
C ASN A 436 -4.20 4.01 6.83
N VAL A 437 -3.52 3.04 6.23
CA VAL A 437 -2.06 2.83 6.40
C VAL A 437 -1.24 3.93 5.69
N ALA A 438 -1.70 4.41 4.53
CA ALA A 438 -0.97 5.35 3.69
C ALA A 438 -0.92 6.80 4.19
N ARG A 439 -1.62 7.14 5.30
CA ARG A 439 -1.65 8.48 5.95
C ARG A 439 -1.65 9.65 4.96
N ARG A 440 -2.72 9.80 4.19
CA ARG A 440 -2.90 10.97 3.33
C ARG A 440 -3.41 12.18 4.11
N GLN A 441 -2.75 13.31 3.94
CA GLN A 441 -3.36 14.63 4.12
C GLN A 441 -4.16 15.00 2.85
N LEU A 442 -5.25 15.71 3.07
CA LEU A 442 -6.07 16.49 2.14
C LEU A 442 -6.26 17.85 2.85
N GLU A 443 -6.39 19.01 2.23
CA GLU A 443 -7.09 19.43 1.01
C GLU A 443 -6.18 20.31 0.11
N ILE A 444 -6.73 21.02 -0.90
CA ILE A 444 -6.00 21.93 -1.81
C ILE A 444 -6.90 23.11 -2.23
N GLU A 445 -6.47 24.37 -1.98
CA GLU A 445 -7.08 25.58 -2.57
C GLU A 445 -6.31 26.10 -3.80
N ASP A 446 -4.99 25.92 -3.82
CA ASP A 446 -4.11 26.03 -4.98
C ASP A 446 -3.14 24.84 -4.96
N ALA A 447 -2.74 24.31 -6.11
CA ALA A 447 -2.02 23.04 -6.26
C ALA A 447 -0.62 22.97 -5.61
N THR A 448 -0.24 24.02 -4.87
CA THR A 448 0.99 24.18 -4.11
C THR A 448 0.80 24.26 -2.60
N ASN A 449 -0.44 24.46 -2.10
CA ASN A 449 -0.75 24.68 -0.68
C ASN A 449 -1.94 23.82 -0.19
N PHE A 450 -1.80 23.27 1.02
CA PHE A 450 -2.73 22.31 1.62
C PHE A 450 -3.34 22.87 2.93
N VAL A 451 -4.60 22.50 3.22
CA VAL A 451 -5.36 22.89 4.44
C VAL A 451 -6.06 21.64 4.98
N GLU A 452 -6.08 21.36 6.28
CA GLU A 452 -6.46 20.02 6.80
C GLU A 452 -7.95 19.84 7.10
N GLY A 453 -8.52 18.66 6.75
CA GLY A 453 -9.90 18.26 7.07
C GLY A 453 -10.17 16.75 7.11
N GLU A 454 -11.15 16.32 7.90
CA GLU A 454 -11.65 14.93 7.95
C GLU A 454 -12.67 14.66 6.83
N THR A 455 -12.63 13.47 6.22
CA THR A 455 -13.51 13.08 5.11
C THR A 455 -14.10 11.67 5.29
N ASN A 456 -15.29 11.47 4.73
CA ASN A 456 -16.00 10.20 4.65
C ASN A 456 -15.75 9.57 3.28
N PHE A 457 -14.84 8.60 3.17
CA PHE A 457 -14.63 7.89 1.91
C PHE A 457 -15.78 6.89 1.62
N ILE A 458 -16.30 6.89 0.39
CA ILE A 458 -17.27 5.89 -0.12
C ILE A 458 -16.89 5.36 -1.51
N MET A 459 -17.17 4.09 -1.78
CA MET A 459 -16.89 3.40 -3.05
C MET A 459 -18.16 2.82 -3.70
N VAL A 460 -18.53 3.34 -4.88
CA VAL A 460 -19.87 3.16 -5.48
C VAL A 460 -19.84 2.66 -6.93
N ASP A 461 -20.80 1.82 -7.31
CA ASP A 461 -20.87 1.20 -8.64
C ASP A 461 -21.88 1.94 -9.53
N ARG A 462 -21.48 2.39 -10.73
CA ARG A 462 -22.39 3.05 -11.68
C ARG A 462 -23.57 2.17 -12.09
N LEU A 463 -23.39 0.84 -12.09
CA LEU A 463 -24.45 -0.12 -12.46
C LEU A 463 -25.41 -0.45 -11.31
N ASN A 464 -25.08 -0.05 -10.08
CA ASN A 464 -25.87 -0.34 -8.88
C ASN A 464 -25.76 0.81 -7.87
N LEU A 465 -25.96 2.03 -8.36
CA LEU A 465 -25.51 3.25 -7.70
C LEU A 465 -26.24 3.49 -6.37
N LEU A 466 -27.57 3.59 -6.37
CA LEU A 466 -28.30 3.86 -5.12
C LEU A 466 -28.19 2.72 -4.09
N GLN A 467 -27.88 1.49 -4.49
CA GLN A 467 -27.68 0.39 -3.54
C GLN A 467 -26.29 0.47 -2.92
N THR A 468 -25.23 0.54 -3.72
CA THR A 468 -23.85 0.66 -3.19
C THR A 468 -23.66 1.96 -2.40
N ALA A 469 -24.27 3.06 -2.83
CA ALA A 469 -24.31 4.30 -2.06
C ALA A 469 -25.04 4.14 -0.72
N LYS A 470 -26.12 3.33 -0.65
CA LYS A 470 -26.83 3.04 0.60
C LYS A 470 -25.97 2.22 1.55
N ASP A 471 -25.36 1.15 1.06
CA ASP A 471 -24.56 0.23 1.88
C ASP A 471 -23.31 0.95 2.45
N GLU A 472 -22.66 1.80 1.66
CA GLU A 472 -21.55 2.63 2.13
C GLU A 472 -22.02 3.72 3.12
N ILE A 473 -23.06 4.51 2.80
CA ILE A 473 -23.52 5.65 3.63
C ILE A 473 -24.16 5.18 4.95
N ASP A 474 -24.85 4.04 4.97
CA ASP A 474 -25.38 3.46 6.22
C ASP A 474 -24.29 2.83 7.10
N SER A 475 -23.07 2.63 6.56
CA SER A 475 -21.90 2.21 7.36
C SER A 475 -21.17 3.36 8.07
N LEU A 476 -21.46 4.62 7.70
CA LEU A 476 -20.80 5.81 8.25
C LEU A 476 -21.34 6.16 9.65
N THR A 477 -20.45 6.32 10.62
CA THR A 477 -20.80 6.70 12.00
C THR A 477 -21.13 8.19 12.17
N ASN A 478 -20.72 9.04 11.24
CA ASN A 478 -20.93 10.48 11.25
C ASN A 478 -21.11 10.99 9.81
N LEU A 479 -22.24 11.60 9.49
CA LEU A 479 -22.55 12.07 8.11
C LEU A 479 -22.11 13.52 7.84
N ARG A 480 -21.47 14.20 8.80
CA ARG A 480 -21.03 15.60 8.64
C ARG A 480 -19.73 15.80 7.83
N PRO A 481 -18.69 14.94 7.94
CA PRO A 481 -17.50 15.05 7.10
C PRO A 481 -17.83 14.96 5.60
N THR A 482 -17.12 15.74 4.81
CA THR A 482 -17.20 15.77 3.33
C THR A 482 -17.05 14.36 2.75
N LEU A 483 -17.88 13.98 1.79
CA LEU A 483 -17.68 12.71 1.07
C LEU A 483 -16.46 12.80 0.15
N GLU A 484 -15.60 11.78 0.18
CA GLU A 484 -14.63 11.48 -0.89
C GLU A 484 -15.17 10.28 -1.67
N VAL A 485 -15.46 10.44 -2.96
CA VAL A 485 -16.16 9.40 -3.75
C VAL A 485 -15.23 8.76 -4.79
N GLN A 486 -15.19 7.43 -4.84
CA GLN A 486 -14.58 6.69 -5.95
C GLN A 486 -15.59 5.74 -6.62
N PHE A 487 -15.67 5.78 -7.94
CA PHE A 487 -16.39 4.77 -8.72
C PHE A 487 -15.54 3.50 -8.90
N TYR A 488 -16.17 2.31 -8.88
CA TYR A 488 -15.45 1.06 -9.14
C TYR A 488 -14.73 1.11 -10.50
N ASN A 489 -13.50 0.57 -10.53
CA ASN A 489 -12.59 0.52 -11.68
C ASN A 489 -12.11 1.88 -12.26
N GLU A 490 -12.54 3.03 -11.71
CA GLU A 490 -12.07 4.35 -12.15
C GLU A 490 -10.86 4.85 -11.33
N VAL A 491 -9.94 5.54 -12.02
CA VAL A 491 -8.63 5.99 -11.48
C VAL A 491 -8.67 7.45 -11.01
N ALA A 492 -9.87 8.00 -10.80
CA ALA A 492 -10.08 9.36 -10.33
C ALA A 492 -9.66 9.51 -8.85
N VAL A 493 -9.15 10.71 -8.50
CA VAL A 493 -8.95 11.15 -7.13
C VAL A 493 -9.93 12.30 -6.88
N ASP A 494 -10.76 12.19 -5.85
CA ASP A 494 -11.85 13.13 -5.64
C ASP A 494 -11.43 14.37 -4.85
N ASN A 495 -10.99 15.39 -5.58
CA ASN A 495 -10.88 16.75 -5.08
C ASN A 495 -12.18 17.55 -5.32
N GLY A 496 -13.35 16.88 -5.33
CA GLY A 496 -14.68 17.47 -5.55
C GLY A 496 -15.28 17.28 -6.95
N GLY A 497 -14.63 16.54 -7.86
CA GLY A 497 -15.14 16.19 -9.18
C GLY A 497 -16.09 14.99 -9.12
N PRO A 498 -15.58 13.78 -8.85
CA PRO A 498 -16.37 12.58 -8.60
C PRO A 498 -17.55 12.77 -7.64
N ARG A 499 -17.38 13.50 -6.51
CA ARG A 499 -18.50 13.82 -5.59
C ARG A 499 -19.66 14.58 -6.25
N LYS A 500 -19.40 15.56 -7.12
CA LYS A 500 -20.46 16.29 -7.84
C LYS A 500 -21.20 15.38 -8.80
N GLU A 501 -20.48 14.54 -9.55
CA GLU A 501 -21.12 13.57 -10.43
C GLU A 501 -21.95 12.56 -9.63
N PHE A 502 -21.41 12.02 -8.55
CA PHE A 502 -22.11 11.09 -7.67
C PHE A 502 -23.47 11.64 -7.22
N PHE A 503 -23.52 12.87 -6.72
CA PHE A 503 -24.77 13.51 -6.36
C PHE A 503 -25.70 13.73 -7.57
N ARG A 504 -25.17 14.16 -8.72
CA ARG A 504 -25.94 14.32 -9.97
C ARG A 504 -26.62 13.02 -10.41
N LEU A 505 -25.87 11.92 -10.47
CA LEU A 505 -26.37 10.59 -10.83
C LEU A 505 -27.39 10.07 -9.81
N CYS A 506 -27.10 10.22 -8.51
CA CYS A 506 -28.04 9.87 -7.44
C CYS A 506 -29.36 10.65 -7.56
N MET A 507 -29.32 11.96 -7.82
CA MET A 507 -30.55 12.75 -8.02
C MET A 507 -31.34 12.30 -9.25
N GLN A 508 -30.68 11.88 -10.32
CA GLN A 508 -31.34 11.34 -11.51
C GLN A 508 -32.02 9.98 -11.20
N GLU A 509 -31.29 9.00 -10.67
CA GLU A 509 -31.89 7.68 -10.35
C GLU A 509 -33.00 7.84 -9.29
N ILE A 510 -32.84 8.74 -8.30
CA ILE A 510 -33.89 9.03 -7.31
C ILE A 510 -35.15 9.57 -7.97
N LYS A 511 -35.03 10.52 -8.90
CA LYS A 511 -36.18 11.11 -9.61
C LYS A 511 -36.94 10.03 -10.39
N GLU A 512 -36.23 9.29 -11.23
CA GLU A 512 -36.81 8.23 -12.09
C GLU A 512 -37.44 7.11 -11.26
N LYS A 513 -36.77 6.70 -10.16
CA LYS A 513 -37.20 5.62 -9.29
C LYS A 513 -38.34 6.01 -8.35
N TYR A 514 -38.29 7.16 -7.68
CA TYR A 514 -39.17 7.47 -6.53
C TYR A 514 -40.16 8.62 -6.74
N PHE A 515 -40.09 9.38 -7.83
CA PHE A 515 -40.91 10.59 -8.04
C PHE A 515 -41.64 10.66 -9.39
N ASP A 516 -41.04 10.23 -10.50
CA ASP A 516 -41.65 10.35 -11.84
C ASP A 516 -42.97 9.58 -12.01
N ASN A 517 -43.22 8.58 -11.15
CA ASN A 517 -44.44 7.78 -11.12
C ASN A 517 -45.28 8.02 -9.85
N GLY A 518 -45.04 9.14 -9.14
CA GLY A 518 -45.61 9.44 -7.83
C GLY A 518 -44.90 8.71 -6.68
N LEU A 519 -45.25 9.10 -5.45
CA LEU A 519 -44.69 8.53 -4.22
C LEU A 519 -45.14 7.08 -4.03
N ARG A 520 -44.24 6.23 -3.54
CA ARG A 520 -44.43 4.78 -3.46
C ARG A 520 -44.50 4.29 -2.03
N GLU A 521 -45.66 4.53 -1.40
CA GLU A 521 -45.94 4.24 0.03
C GLU A 521 -45.61 2.81 0.47
N LEU A 522 -45.70 1.81 -0.42
CA LEU A 522 -45.37 0.41 -0.13
C LEU A 522 -43.85 0.13 0.04
N ILE A 523 -42.99 1.10 -0.31
CA ILE A 523 -41.53 1.08 -0.09
C ILE A 523 -41.07 2.38 0.58
N SER A 524 -41.91 2.94 1.46
CA SER A 524 -41.64 4.23 2.10
C SER A 524 -40.40 4.23 2.99
N ASP A 525 -39.98 3.07 3.51
CA ASP A 525 -38.73 2.86 4.25
C ASP A 525 -37.49 3.34 3.47
N GLN A 526 -37.48 3.13 2.15
CA GLN A 526 -36.36 3.52 1.28
C GLN A 526 -36.20 5.05 1.18
N TYR A 527 -37.26 5.81 1.49
CA TYR A 527 -37.22 7.27 1.44
C TYR A 527 -36.39 7.89 2.59
N ILE A 528 -36.06 7.13 3.65
CA ILE A 528 -35.06 7.56 4.65
C ILE A 528 -33.70 7.75 3.98
N PHE A 529 -33.31 6.84 3.09
CA PHE A 529 -32.05 6.96 2.35
C PHE A 529 -32.10 8.09 1.31
N VAL A 530 -33.26 8.29 0.64
CA VAL A 530 -33.49 9.44 -0.24
C VAL A 530 -33.30 10.76 0.52
N GLY A 531 -33.86 10.89 1.73
CA GLY A 531 -33.68 12.06 2.58
C GLY A 531 -32.22 12.29 2.99
N LYS A 532 -31.47 11.23 3.33
CA LYS A 532 -30.01 11.33 3.59
C LYS A 532 -29.27 11.90 2.38
N LEU A 533 -29.52 11.37 1.18
CA LEU A 533 -28.87 11.84 -0.05
C LEU A 533 -29.26 13.27 -0.43
N PHE A 534 -30.51 13.68 -0.21
CA PHE A 534 -30.93 15.08 -0.37
C PHE A 534 -30.10 16.00 0.55
N ALA A 535 -29.99 15.66 1.85
CA ALA A 535 -29.25 16.49 2.79
C ALA A 535 -27.74 16.51 2.53
N LEU A 536 -27.13 15.35 2.24
CA LEU A 536 -25.71 15.25 1.86
C LEU A 536 -25.40 16.10 0.62
N SER A 537 -26.23 16.01 -0.43
CA SER A 537 -26.05 16.79 -1.65
C SER A 537 -26.16 18.29 -1.41
N ILE A 538 -27.21 18.74 -0.72
CA ILE A 538 -27.45 20.17 -0.44
C ILE A 538 -26.32 20.77 0.41
N VAL A 539 -25.90 20.07 1.48
CA VAL A 539 -24.86 20.57 2.39
C VAL A 539 -23.47 20.59 1.73
N GLN A 540 -23.19 19.69 0.78
CA GLN A 540 -21.88 19.56 0.15
C GLN A 540 -21.78 20.22 -1.26
N ASN A 541 -22.69 21.15 -1.58
CA ASN A 541 -22.77 21.89 -2.86
C ASN A 541 -22.91 20.97 -4.10
N GLY A 542 -23.68 19.89 -3.96
CA GLY A 542 -24.10 19.00 -5.04
C GLY A 542 -25.45 19.40 -5.67
N THR A 543 -25.98 18.53 -6.55
CA THR A 543 -27.26 18.76 -7.24
C THR A 543 -28.44 18.76 -6.25
N ILE A 544 -29.24 19.82 -6.27
CA ILE A 544 -30.43 19.98 -5.44
C ILE A 544 -31.63 19.27 -6.12
N PRO A 545 -32.55 18.62 -5.38
CA PRO A 545 -33.70 17.92 -5.95
C PRO A 545 -34.80 18.87 -6.49
N ALA A 546 -34.48 19.72 -7.47
CA ALA A 546 -35.40 20.68 -8.11
C ALA A 546 -36.50 20.03 -8.99
N PHE A 547 -36.59 18.70 -8.98
CA PHE A 547 -37.68 17.92 -9.58
C PHE A 547 -38.89 17.74 -8.64
N LEU A 548 -38.76 18.06 -7.36
CA LEU A 548 -39.84 17.96 -6.38
C LEU A 548 -41.05 18.83 -6.78
N GLN A 549 -42.26 18.28 -6.64
CA GLN A 549 -43.50 18.99 -6.94
C GLN A 549 -43.87 19.95 -5.81
N ALA A 550 -44.65 21.00 -6.12
CA ALA A 550 -44.97 22.05 -5.15
C ALA A 550 -45.71 21.49 -3.92
N GLU A 551 -46.58 20.52 -4.16
CA GLU A 551 -47.37 19.76 -3.20
C GLU A 551 -46.47 19.00 -2.21
N VAL A 552 -45.46 18.29 -2.73
CA VAL A 552 -44.47 17.57 -1.92
C VAL A 552 -43.64 18.55 -1.07
N ILE A 553 -43.25 19.69 -1.63
CA ILE A 553 -42.49 20.72 -0.91
C ILE A 553 -43.35 21.41 0.18
N GLN A 554 -44.65 21.58 -0.05
CA GLN A 554 -45.59 22.09 0.95
C GLN A 554 -45.79 21.11 2.11
N GLU A 555 -46.00 19.83 1.81
CA GLU A 555 -46.12 18.80 2.85
C GLU A 555 -44.80 18.57 3.60
N MET A 556 -43.65 18.68 2.93
CA MET A 556 -42.33 18.59 3.56
C MET A 556 -42.08 19.68 4.60
N PHE A 557 -42.44 20.96 4.35
CA PHE A 557 -41.98 22.08 5.19
C PHE A 557 -43.07 22.88 5.93
N TYR A 558 -44.36 22.71 5.60
CA TYR A 558 -45.45 23.51 6.19
C TYR A 558 -46.56 22.68 6.86
N SER A 559 -46.44 21.35 6.89
CA SER A 559 -47.42 20.47 7.55
C SER A 559 -46.88 19.97 8.89
N ASP A 560 -47.61 20.25 9.98
CA ASP A 560 -47.26 19.76 11.34
C ASP A 560 -47.28 18.23 11.45
N GLN A 561 -48.00 17.55 10.53
CA GLN A 561 -47.99 16.10 10.35
C GLN A 561 -48.14 15.78 8.85
N SER A 562 -47.13 15.11 8.28
CA SER A 562 -47.22 14.56 6.91
C SER A 562 -48.20 13.38 6.86
N GLN A 563 -48.96 13.28 5.78
CA GLN A 563 -49.90 12.18 5.51
C GLN A 563 -49.26 11.07 4.70
N SER A 564 -48.26 11.40 3.88
CA SER A 564 -47.41 10.44 3.18
C SER A 564 -46.33 9.87 4.11
N SER A 565 -46.24 8.54 4.20
CA SER A 565 -45.15 7.87 4.92
C SER A 565 -43.82 8.02 4.17
N CYS A 566 -43.85 8.15 2.83
CA CYS A 566 -42.67 8.52 2.05
C CYS A 566 -42.14 9.90 2.47
N ILE A 567 -42.99 10.92 2.59
CA ILE A 567 -42.53 12.28 2.97
C ILE A 567 -42.03 12.32 4.41
N SER A 568 -42.70 11.65 5.34
CA SER A 568 -42.22 11.52 6.72
C SER A 568 -40.82 10.89 6.78
N ASN A 569 -40.56 9.88 5.95
CA ASN A 569 -39.24 9.26 5.86
C ASN A 569 -38.19 10.14 5.14
N ILE A 570 -38.56 10.97 4.16
CA ILE A 570 -37.65 12.01 3.62
C ILE A 570 -37.23 12.98 4.74
N GLN A 571 -38.18 13.46 5.54
CA GLN A 571 -37.92 14.39 6.65
C GLN A 571 -36.94 13.77 7.66
N ILE A 572 -37.18 12.53 8.11
CA ILE A 572 -36.28 11.76 8.99
C ILE A 572 -34.88 11.60 8.36
N GLY A 573 -34.82 11.26 7.08
CA GLY A 573 -33.56 11.10 6.36
C GLY A 573 -32.75 12.40 6.27
N MET A 574 -33.42 13.52 6.01
CA MET A 574 -32.79 14.85 5.96
C MET A 574 -32.36 15.35 7.35
N ASP A 575 -33.06 14.96 8.41
CA ASP A 575 -32.72 15.32 9.78
C ASP A 575 -31.56 14.51 10.37
N ALA A 576 -31.12 13.43 9.70
CA ALA A 576 -29.86 12.76 10.04
C ALA A 576 -28.62 13.67 9.93
N LEU A 577 -28.72 14.79 9.19
CA LEU A 577 -27.74 15.88 9.17
C LEU A 577 -28.25 17.15 9.88
N GLY A 578 -29.47 17.13 10.44
CA GLY A 578 -30.18 18.27 11.02
C GLY A 578 -30.76 19.26 9.99
N LEU A 579 -30.66 18.96 8.69
CA LEU A 579 -31.04 19.90 7.63
C LEU A 579 -32.56 20.14 7.61
N TYR A 580 -33.36 19.11 7.87
CA TYR A 580 -34.82 19.24 7.91
C TYR A 580 -35.28 20.21 9.02
N THR A 581 -34.81 20.02 10.25
CA THR A 581 -35.13 20.89 11.39
C THR A 581 -34.68 22.34 11.12
N VAL A 582 -33.45 22.54 10.60
CA VAL A 582 -32.93 23.88 10.28
C VAL A 582 -33.75 24.55 9.17
N CYS A 583 -34.00 23.88 8.05
CA CYS A 583 -34.79 24.42 6.95
C CYS A 583 -36.22 24.77 7.41
N THR A 584 -36.90 23.87 8.12
CA THR A 584 -38.27 24.08 8.59
C THR A 584 -38.36 25.25 9.57
N TYR A 585 -37.43 25.33 10.53
CA TYR A 585 -37.35 26.47 11.45
C TYR A 585 -37.12 27.79 10.71
N MET A 586 -36.14 27.82 9.78
CA MET A 586 -35.85 29.03 9.01
C MET A 586 -37.03 29.46 8.13
N ILE A 587 -37.63 28.54 7.37
CA ILE A 587 -38.79 28.79 6.51
C ILE A 587 -39.97 29.34 7.33
N CYS A 588 -40.29 28.70 8.46
CA CYS A 588 -41.47 29.05 9.25
C CYS A 588 -41.29 30.26 10.19
N LYS A 589 -40.07 30.69 10.51
CA LYS A 589 -39.80 31.74 11.52
C LYS A 589 -39.06 32.97 11.03
N SER A 590 -38.25 32.88 9.96
CA SER A 590 -37.30 33.97 9.64
C SER A 590 -37.11 34.25 8.14
N LEU A 591 -37.09 33.22 7.29
CA LEU A 591 -36.76 33.30 5.87
C LEU A 591 -37.65 32.36 5.03
N PRO A 592 -38.95 32.68 4.84
CA PRO A 592 -39.86 31.86 4.01
C PRO A 592 -39.38 31.66 2.57
N SER A 593 -38.58 32.59 2.04
CA SER A 593 -37.95 32.51 0.72
C SER A 593 -36.96 31.36 0.56
N LEU A 594 -36.48 30.74 1.65
CA LEU A 594 -35.58 29.58 1.60
C LEU A 594 -36.24 28.39 0.87
N VAL A 595 -37.58 28.28 0.90
CA VAL A 595 -38.31 27.23 0.18
C VAL A 595 -38.08 27.28 -1.35
N PHE A 596 -37.76 28.45 -1.91
CA PHE A 596 -37.55 28.59 -3.35
C PHE A 596 -36.30 27.85 -3.83
N ILE A 597 -35.35 27.49 -2.97
CA ILE A 597 -34.20 26.65 -3.33
C ILE A 597 -34.68 25.28 -3.86
N PHE A 598 -35.72 24.70 -3.24
CA PHE A 598 -36.30 23.43 -3.64
C PHE A 598 -37.23 23.53 -4.86
N GLN A 599 -37.71 24.74 -5.18
CA GLN A 599 -38.65 25.02 -6.27
C GLN A 599 -37.98 25.59 -7.54
N SER A 600 -36.69 25.94 -7.46
CA SER A 600 -35.96 26.64 -8.53
C SER A 600 -35.56 25.70 -9.66
N LYS A 601 -36.47 25.51 -10.63
CA LYS A 601 -36.09 25.00 -11.95
C LYS A 601 -35.23 26.04 -12.65
N LEU A 602 -33.92 25.81 -12.71
CA LEU A 602 -32.98 26.69 -13.41
C LEU A 602 -33.35 26.79 -14.90
N PRO A 603 -33.21 27.98 -15.53
CA PRO A 603 -33.47 28.13 -16.95
C PRO A 603 -32.41 27.36 -17.76
N ALA A 604 -32.84 26.73 -18.86
CA ALA A 604 -31.98 25.95 -19.75
C ALA A 604 -30.69 26.71 -20.14
N LEU A 605 -29.56 26.01 -20.19
CA LEU A 605 -28.26 26.66 -20.23
C LEU A 605 -28.06 27.36 -21.57
N THR A 606 -27.93 28.69 -21.56
CA THR A 606 -27.72 29.46 -22.79
C THR A 606 -26.23 29.58 -23.11
N MET A 607 -25.88 29.68 -24.40
CA MET A 607 -24.48 29.88 -24.81
C MET A 607 -23.87 31.12 -24.13
N LYS A 608 -24.65 32.19 -23.95
CA LYS A 608 -24.25 33.40 -23.20
C LYS A 608 -23.89 33.10 -21.73
N ARG A 609 -24.65 32.25 -21.02
CA ARG A 609 -24.33 31.84 -19.64
C ARG A 609 -23.09 30.95 -19.61
N LEU A 610 -23.01 29.96 -20.50
CA LEU A 610 -21.85 29.07 -20.59
C LEU A 610 -20.55 29.83 -20.90
N THR A 611 -20.55 30.81 -21.80
CA THR A 611 -19.37 31.66 -22.07
C THR A 611 -19.04 32.66 -20.98
N HIS A 612 -19.95 32.91 -20.04
CA HIS A 612 -19.69 33.72 -18.85
C HIS A 612 -19.09 32.88 -17.71
N LEU A 613 -19.48 31.60 -17.63
CA LEU A 613 -18.92 30.61 -16.71
C LEU A 613 -17.54 30.13 -17.16
N LEU A 614 -17.36 29.78 -18.44
CA LEU A 614 -16.10 29.26 -18.98
C LEU A 614 -15.23 30.41 -19.52
N GLN A 615 -14.64 31.21 -18.62
CA GLN A 615 -13.83 32.36 -19.02
C GLN A 615 -12.41 31.92 -19.48
N PRO A 616 -11.92 32.37 -20.65
CA PRO A 616 -10.61 31.98 -21.16
C PRO A 616 -9.45 32.75 -20.49
N LYS A 617 -8.49 32.00 -19.96
CA LYS A 617 -7.17 32.47 -19.52
C LYS A 617 -6.23 32.53 -20.73
N PHE A 618 -6.12 33.69 -21.38
CA PHE A 618 -5.18 33.90 -22.49
C PHE A 618 -3.76 34.22 -22.01
N SER A 619 -2.77 33.78 -22.78
CA SER A 619 -1.38 34.26 -22.74
C SER A 619 -1.28 35.76 -23.06
N GLU A 620 -0.13 36.37 -22.79
CA GLU A 620 0.16 37.79 -23.02
C GLU A 620 -0.21 38.27 -24.44
N GLU A 621 -0.87 39.43 -24.52
CA GLU A 621 -1.36 39.96 -25.80
C GLU A 621 -0.22 40.33 -26.76
N GLY A 622 -0.35 39.93 -28.02
CA GLY A 622 0.71 40.05 -29.03
C GLY A 622 1.65 38.84 -29.10
N SER A 623 1.62 37.92 -28.13
CA SER A 623 2.36 36.66 -28.22
C SER A 623 1.77 35.72 -29.29
N ASN A 624 2.63 34.86 -29.87
CA ASN A 624 2.18 33.80 -30.79
C ASN A 624 1.18 32.85 -30.13
N ALA A 625 1.36 32.56 -28.83
CA ALA A 625 0.42 31.76 -28.04
C ALA A 625 -0.97 32.40 -28.02
N ASN A 626 -1.08 33.66 -27.59
CA ASN A 626 -2.35 34.43 -27.58
C ASN A 626 -3.07 34.44 -28.94
N SER A 627 -2.33 34.50 -30.05
CA SER A 627 -2.90 34.39 -31.41
C SER A 627 -3.49 33.00 -31.71
N PHE A 628 -2.75 31.93 -31.38
CA PHE A 628 -3.22 30.55 -31.54
C PHE A 628 -4.40 30.22 -30.60
N GLU A 629 -4.39 30.75 -29.38
CA GLU A 629 -5.47 30.60 -28.38
C GLU A 629 -6.76 31.28 -28.83
N LYS A 630 -6.67 32.55 -29.26
CA LYS A 630 -7.80 33.27 -29.86
C LYS A 630 -8.36 32.52 -31.08
N THR A 631 -7.50 31.84 -31.85
CA THR A 631 -7.91 31.03 -33.01
C THR A 631 -8.72 29.78 -32.59
N VAL A 632 -8.24 28.98 -31.63
CA VAL A 632 -8.99 27.79 -31.16
C VAL A 632 -10.22 28.16 -30.33
N TYR A 633 -10.16 29.22 -29.52
CA TYR A 633 -11.32 29.73 -28.79
C TYR A 633 -12.41 30.25 -29.75
N ALA A 634 -12.04 30.92 -30.84
CA ALA A 634 -13.00 31.30 -31.88
C ALA A 634 -13.64 30.08 -32.57
N ALA A 635 -12.96 28.94 -32.65
CA ALA A 635 -13.54 27.68 -33.13
C ALA A 635 -14.48 27.04 -32.09
N PHE A 636 -14.11 27.05 -30.81
CA PHE A 636 -14.97 26.63 -29.71
C PHE A 636 -16.27 27.45 -29.62
N LEU A 637 -16.22 28.77 -29.85
CA LEU A 637 -17.42 29.61 -29.94
C LEU A 637 -18.30 29.30 -31.16
N ARG A 638 -17.75 28.73 -32.24
CA ARG A 638 -18.54 28.19 -33.37
C ARG A 638 -19.17 26.84 -33.01
N TYR A 639 -18.41 25.96 -32.35
CA TYR A 639 -18.92 24.69 -31.80
C TYR A 639 -20.12 24.91 -30.88
N LEU A 640 -19.98 25.77 -29.86
CA LEU A 640 -21.08 26.07 -28.92
C LEU A 640 -22.32 26.65 -29.61
N ARG A 641 -22.17 27.37 -30.73
CA ARG A 641 -23.30 27.86 -31.54
C ARG A 641 -23.98 26.72 -32.30
N ASN A 642 -23.21 25.75 -32.80
CA ASN A 642 -23.75 24.57 -33.48
C ASN A 642 -24.45 23.62 -32.50
N VAL A 643 -23.95 23.48 -31.26
CA VAL A 643 -24.66 22.78 -30.17
C VAL A 643 -25.95 23.53 -29.78
N ALA A 644 -25.87 24.85 -29.53
CA ALA A 644 -27.02 25.66 -29.11
C ALA A 644 -28.14 25.79 -30.16
N SER A 645 -27.86 25.48 -31.43
CA SER A 645 -28.85 25.44 -32.52
C SER A 645 -29.41 24.03 -32.79
N GLY A 646 -28.99 23.01 -32.04
CA GLY A 646 -29.35 21.62 -32.30
C GLY A 646 -28.66 21.00 -33.52
N SER A 647 -27.66 21.68 -34.11
CA SER A 647 -26.93 21.20 -35.28
C SER A 647 -25.92 20.08 -34.95
N ARG A 648 -25.61 19.87 -33.67
CA ARG A 648 -24.90 18.69 -33.15
C ARG A 648 -25.90 17.76 -32.45
N ASN A 649 -26.36 16.72 -33.15
CA ASN A 649 -27.20 15.68 -32.55
C ASN A 649 -26.51 15.05 -31.32
N GLN A 650 -27.29 14.65 -30.31
CA GLN A 650 -26.84 14.08 -29.02
C GLN A 650 -26.01 14.99 -28.09
N MET A 651 -25.72 16.23 -28.50
CA MET A 651 -25.00 17.23 -27.69
C MET A 651 -25.94 18.32 -27.15
N SER A 652 -25.58 18.83 -25.97
CA SER A 652 -26.21 19.99 -25.34
C SER A 652 -25.14 20.84 -24.63
N LEU A 653 -25.51 22.06 -24.20
CA LEU A 653 -24.57 22.94 -23.50
C LEU A 653 -24.28 22.46 -22.07
N GLU A 654 -25.26 21.79 -21.46
CA GLU A 654 -25.19 21.12 -20.16
C GLU A 654 -24.14 20.00 -20.16
N LYS A 655 -24.04 19.21 -21.25
CA LYS A 655 -22.95 18.20 -21.41
C LYS A 655 -21.56 18.84 -21.42
N VAL A 656 -21.41 20.00 -22.06
CA VAL A 656 -20.13 20.74 -22.04
C VAL A 656 -19.80 21.25 -20.64
N LEU A 657 -20.80 21.77 -19.89
CA LEU A 657 -20.58 22.18 -18.50
C LEU A 657 -20.26 20.99 -17.57
N GLN A 658 -20.92 19.84 -17.78
CA GLN A 658 -20.68 18.59 -17.05
C GLN A 658 -19.25 18.09 -17.25
N PHE A 659 -18.77 18.03 -18.50
CA PHE A 659 -17.39 17.64 -18.80
C PHE A 659 -16.35 18.52 -18.09
N VAL A 660 -16.64 19.82 -17.92
CA VAL A 660 -15.71 20.79 -17.32
C VAL A 660 -15.81 20.88 -15.80
N THR A 661 -16.96 20.56 -15.19
CA THR A 661 -17.23 20.85 -13.77
C THR A 661 -17.80 19.70 -12.94
N GLY A 662 -18.20 18.60 -13.56
CA GLY A 662 -18.99 17.52 -12.95
C GLY A 662 -20.49 17.80 -12.84
N ALA A 663 -20.92 19.06 -13.00
CA ALA A 663 -22.31 19.48 -12.90
C ALA A 663 -22.88 19.88 -14.27
N SER A 664 -24.12 19.45 -14.55
CA SER A 664 -24.87 19.83 -15.77
C SER A 664 -25.40 21.27 -15.72
N GLU A 665 -25.39 21.89 -14.54
CA GLU A 665 -25.91 23.22 -14.25
C GLU A 665 -25.01 23.95 -13.24
N GLU A 666 -25.23 25.25 -13.05
CA GLU A 666 -24.50 26.06 -12.07
C GLU A 666 -25.10 25.85 -10.66
N PRO A 667 -24.32 25.44 -9.65
CA PRO A 667 -24.84 25.22 -8.30
C PRO A 667 -25.46 26.48 -7.69
N VAL A 668 -26.43 26.31 -6.78
CA VAL A 668 -27.15 27.45 -6.16
C VAL A 668 -26.24 28.35 -5.30
N LEU A 669 -25.14 27.81 -4.77
CA LEU A 669 -24.10 28.58 -4.07
C LEU A 669 -23.01 29.12 -5.01
N GLY A 670 -23.14 28.88 -6.32
CA GLY A 670 -22.08 29.07 -7.31
C GLY A 670 -20.99 27.99 -7.21
N PHE A 671 -19.94 28.15 -8.03
CA PHE A 671 -18.74 27.33 -7.98
C PHE A 671 -17.68 28.01 -7.09
N ASN A 672 -17.19 27.32 -6.05
CA ASN A 672 -16.17 27.84 -5.13
C ASN A 672 -14.90 28.31 -5.87
N ILE A 673 -14.44 27.49 -6.83
CA ILE A 673 -13.45 27.88 -7.84
C ILE A 673 -14.22 28.17 -9.13
N HIS A 674 -14.16 29.42 -9.61
CA HIS A 674 -14.87 29.79 -10.84
C HIS A 674 -14.28 29.02 -12.04
N PRO A 675 -15.12 28.33 -12.85
CA PRO A 675 -14.64 27.60 -14.03
C PRO A 675 -13.89 28.49 -15.02
N CYS A 676 -13.03 27.87 -15.82
CA CYS A 676 -12.19 28.59 -16.77
C CYS A 676 -11.79 27.72 -17.98
N ILE A 677 -11.27 28.36 -19.02
CA ILE A 677 -10.62 27.70 -20.15
C ILE A 677 -9.14 28.03 -20.13
N GLU A 678 -8.31 27.00 -20.16
CA GLU A 678 -6.86 27.03 -20.31
C GLU A 678 -6.46 26.47 -21.67
N PHE A 679 -5.25 26.79 -22.13
CA PHE A 679 -4.76 26.36 -23.43
C PHE A 679 -3.38 25.69 -23.31
N ASN A 680 -3.26 24.47 -23.81
CA ASN A 680 -2.00 23.75 -23.95
C ASN A 680 -1.59 23.72 -25.43
N GLU A 681 -0.30 23.65 -25.75
CA GLU A 681 0.11 23.36 -27.13
C GLU A 681 -0.32 21.94 -27.53
N VAL A 682 -0.68 21.74 -28.80
CA VAL A 682 -1.05 20.43 -29.33
C VAL A 682 0.15 19.49 -29.41
N GLU A 683 0.12 18.42 -28.62
CA GLU A 683 1.16 17.37 -28.61
C GLU A 683 0.82 16.26 -29.61
N THR A 684 -0.34 15.60 -29.43
CA THR A 684 -0.75 14.40 -30.20
C THR A 684 -2.10 14.55 -30.89
N SER A 685 -3.05 15.27 -30.29
CA SER A 685 -4.40 15.47 -30.83
C SER A 685 -5.03 16.79 -30.34
N PHE A 686 -6.08 17.23 -31.03
CA PHE A 686 -6.87 18.40 -30.61
C PHE A 686 -8.03 18.04 -29.66
N LEU A 687 -7.92 16.91 -28.94
CA LEU A 687 -8.95 16.47 -28.00
C LEU A 687 -8.97 17.38 -26.75
N PRO A 688 -10.14 17.94 -26.37
CA PRO A 688 -10.29 18.64 -25.09
C PRO A 688 -10.03 17.70 -23.91
N THR A 689 -9.44 18.24 -22.83
CA THR A 689 -9.32 17.57 -21.53
C THR A 689 -9.84 18.48 -20.43
N ALA A 690 -10.18 17.95 -19.25
CA ALA A 690 -10.69 18.77 -18.15
C ALA A 690 -10.18 18.31 -16.78
N ASN A 691 -10.06 19.25 -15.85
CA ASN A 691 -9.91 18.98 -14.42
C ASN A 691 -11.13 19.56 -13.70
N THR A 692 -12.13 18.70 -13.50
CA THR A 692 -13.45 19.07 -12.95
C THR A 692 -13.46 19.48 -11.49
N CYS A 693 -12.43 19.09 -10.74
CA CYS A 693 -12.24 19.51 -9.36
C CYS A 693 -12.02 21.04 -9.28
N ILE A 694 -11.23 21.60 -10.21
CA ILE A 694 -10.95 23.04 -10.31
C ILE A 694 -11.73 23.77 -11.42
N GLY A 695 -12.64 23.07 -12.12
CA GLY A 695 -13.44 23.64 -13.20
C GLY A 695 -12.65 24.10 -14.44
N SER A 696 -11.47 23.52 -14.71
CA SER A 696 -10.62 23.92 -15.84
C SER A 696 -10.85 23.04 -17.07
N LEU A 697 -11.25 23.67 -18.20
CA LEU A 697 -11.26 23.08 -19.54
C LEU A 697 -9.93 23.39 -20.23
N ARG A 698 -9.21 22.37 -20.72
CA ARG A 698 -8.02 22.55 -21.55
C ARG A 698 -8.35 22.30 -23.02
N LEU A 699 -8.16 23.34 -23.83
CA LEU A 699 -8.27 23.28 -25.30
C LEU A 699 -6.87 23.28 -25.92
N PRO A 700 -6.48 22.22 -26.66
CA PRO A 700 -5.22 22.22 -27.39
C PRO A 700 -5.20 23.32 -28.46
N ARG A 701 -4.30 24.29 -28.33
CA ARG A 701 -4.07 25.33 -29.33
C ARG A 701 -3.10 24.83 -30.42
N PRO A 702 -3.20 25.33 -31.66
CA PRO A 702 -2.20 25.06 -32.69
C PRO A 702 -0.81 25.59 -32.29
N SER A 703 0.20 25.11 -33.01
CA SER A 703 1.60 25.52 -32.90
C SER A 703 2.09 26.09 -34.25
N PRO A 704 3.32 26.65 -34.32
CA PRO A 704 3.91 27.07 -35.60
C PRO A 704 4.03 25.94 -36.62
N ASN A 705 4.14 24.68 -36.16
CA ASN A 705 4.30 23.50 -36.99
C ASN A 705 2.96 22.76 -37.24
N THR A 706 2.04 22.80 -36.27
CA THR A 706 0.77 22.05 -36.28
C THR A 706 -0.42 23.01 -36.38
N LYS A 707 -1.02 23.08 -37.57
CA LYS A 707 -2.23 23.89 -37.81
C LYS A 707 -3.45 23.29 -37.11
N LEU A 708 -4.41 24.15 -36.74
CA LEU A 708 -5.71 23.73 -36.23
C LEU A 708 -6.47 22.98 -37.34
N LEU A 709 -7.20 21.93 -36.94
CA LEU A 709 -8.08 21.17 -37.84
C LEU A 709 -9.21 22.06 -38.39
N VAL A 710 -9.79 21.62 -39.51
CA VAL A 710 -11.05 22.21 -40.00
C VAL A 710 -12.19 21.95 -39.01
N ASP A 711 -13.11 22.90 -38.90
CA ASP A 711 -14.23 22.88 -37.95
C ASP A 711 -14.91 21.51 -37.83
N GLU A 712 -15.27 20.88 -38.95
CA GLU A 712 -16.02 19.61 -38.92
C GLU A 712 -15.23 18.44 -38.30
N ASP A 713 -13.90 18.41 -38.41
CA ASP A 713 -13.07 17.35 -37.79
C ASP A 713 -12.66 17.71 -36.36
N LEU A 714 -12.45 18.99 -36.07
CA LEU A 714 -12.27 19.50 -34.71
C LEU A 714 -13.52 19.26 -33.85
N PHE A 715 -14.71 19.49 -34.42
CA PHE A 715 -15.98 19.33 -33.70
C PHE A 715 -16.27 17.86 -33.39
N LYS A 716 -15.93 16.91 -34.27
CA LYS A 716 -16.01 15.47 -33.95
C LYS A 716 -15.15 15.09 -32.74
N MET A 717 -13.95 15.67 -32.59
CA MET A 717 -13.12 15.48 -31.38
C MET A 717 -13.78 16.10 -30.14
N TYR A 718 -14.42 17.27 -30.30
CA TYR A 718 -15.14 17.92 -29.20
C TYR A 718 -16.37 17.13 -28.77
N ASP A 719 -17.17 16.61 -29.71
CA ASP A 719 -18.30 15.72 -29.39
C ASP A 719 -17.81 14.44 -28.70
N PHE A 720 -16.72 13.82 -29.16
CA PHE A 720 -16.14 12.62 -28.54
C PHE A 720 -15.70 12.88 -27.09
N ALA A 721 -15.04 14.00 -26.81
CA ALA A 721 -14.69 14.39 -25.45
C ALA A 721 -15.95 14.67 -24.59
N PHE A 722 -16.85 15.52 -25.08
CA PHE A 722 -18.03 15.98 -24.34
C PHE A 722 -19.20 14.96 -24.31
N THR A 723 -19.02 13.78 -24.89
CA THR A 723 -19.91 12.60 -24.69
C THR A 723 -19.32 11.54 -23.75
N SER A 724 -18.09 11.70 -23.24
CA SER A 724 -17.53 10.77 -22.25
C SER A 724 -18.30 10.82 -20.92
N GLU A 725 -18.86 9.69 -20.51
CA GLU A 725 -19.59 9.52 -19.24
C GLU A 725 -18.71 8.99 -18.09
N PHE A 726 -17.42 8.76 -18.35
CA PHE A 726 -16.45 8.19 -17.39
C PHE A 726 -15.27 9.11 -17.13
N TYR A 727 -14.70 9.04 -15.91
CA TYR A 727 -13.54 9.84 -15.50
C TYR A 727 -12.24 9.05 -15.60
N GLY A 728 -11.31 9.54 -16.43
CA GLY A 728 -9.96 8.97 -16.58
C GLY A 728 -9.72 8.10 -17.82
N LEU A 729 -10.55 8.24 -18.87
CA LEU A 729 -10.27 7.69 -20.22
C LEU A 729 -9.48 8.64 -21.13
N THR A 730 -8.85 9.67 -20.56
CA THR A 730 -7.94 10.64 -21.22
C THR A 730 -6.72 10.89 -20.34
#